data_AF-R6NEC4-F1
#
_entry.id   AF-R6NEC4-F1
#
_cell.length_a   1.000
_cell.length_b   1.000
_cell.length_c   1.000
_cell.angle_alpha   90.00
_cell.angle_beta   90.00
_cell.angle_gamma   90.00
#
_symmetry.space_group_name_H-M   'P 1'
#
loop_
_entity.id
_entity.type
_entity.pdbx_description
1 polymer ?
#
loop_
_entity_poly.entity_id
_entity_poly.type
_entity_poly.pdbx_seq_one_letter_code
_entity_poly.pdbx_strand_id
1 'polypeptide(L)'
;MIKKASIFTLNAYTAQGAADVLKARLSEHCGELREADFSAPLELARAAVSCGGLAVAAAPISQYLDAKLRIIKELQLRPVRSKAIVDALALSGIGDQRTRDLHSAVPEGAKALPTEDGRYSGFICKHGNGMLILLPLDADIVENCFNKELRTVFGEAKPKHSAMAQFRQSVERIIAVDRPIAVAQVGCFKPLLASLMSVDGASEIFLPCKLGDEINGKDYYAECAKAAKTAAQTDFGIAVSDIETDSSGTRFMTVCVADGKSAKCAKVFADGGESDKHLASAAIVKLCSMLDELDNESELNPPPELLKKPANSRKPFIIALAGIGAAILLCVILTVVLGSGSGKALFADDTAAGSVTQQSETYNYGGNIYDYHGEVGIGDEDDETTEPSTVQNSVFTLPVTARTLTTKLAATAATVKTTVKNIATTIATTVKQTEKPAQPSTAKTTEQITEKPTEKPTEAKTTSKKSSSNGDGKFVFKVYGWGHGVGMSQQGAIQMAKDGSSYKQILAHYYPGTTLKTDSNTPKTVIYGGEEIPIVKYLCGTTKREIGAGSPVEALKAQLVCAYSFAKTYNFNVPASQHAYDDGYAYEGTALHKACLEVLNMSSDSDTPKAVYVDYNGSAARTVYFDSVGGKTASAADTWGATQYPYLSGGASCKEEVRSTTVEISAVDMKKYILNYNEDIKLDDDPANWLEIISHDGARSENCGYVIKIRVGDKTVSGNNFRAKVLKYKIRSHCFTVEYVPA
;
A
#
# COMPACT_ATOMS: atom_id res chain seq x y z
N MET A 1 -17.52 23.00 25.11
CA MET A 1 -18.73 22.59 24.36
C MET A 1 -19.61 23.81 24.18
N ILE A 2 -19.96 24.15 22.94
CA ILE A 2 -20.74 25.33 22.59
C ILE A 2 -22.22 24.93 22.55
N LYS A 3 -23.11 25.68 23.22
CA LYS A 3 -24.51 25.24 23.36
C LYS A 3 -25.29 25.25 22.03
N LYS A 4 -25.09 26.28 21.20
CA LYS A 4 -25.72 26.42 19.88
C LYS A 4 -24.74 27.06 18.88
N ALA A 5 -24.78 26.63 17.63
CA ALA A 5 -24.08 27.28 16.52
C ALA A 5 -24.99 27.31 15.28
N SER A 6 -24.80 28.31 14.42
CA SER A 6 -25.48 28.39 13.12
C SER A 6 -24.47 28.19 11.99
N ILE A 7 -24.77 27.28 11.08
CA ILE A 7 -24.01 27.00 9.86
C ILE A 7 -24.76 27.66 8.71
N PHE A 8 -24.07 28.56 8.01
CA PHE A 8 -24.57 29.24 6.84
C PHE A 8 -23.72 28.83 5.64
N THR A 9 -24.30 28.15 4.66
CA THR A 9 -23.61 27.71 3.45
C THR A 9 -24.07 28.48 2.23
N LEU A 10 -23.26 28.44 1.17
CA LEU A 10 -23.56 29.06 -0.11
C LEU A 10 -23.56 27.98 -1.19
N ASN A 11 -24.70 27.71 -1.82
CA ASN A 11 -24.87 26.68 -2.84
C ASN A 11 -24.25 25.34 -2.42
N ALA A 12 -24.56 24.85 -1.21
CA ALA A 12 -23.95 23.66 -0.61
C ALA A 12 -24.00 22.43 -1.51
N TYR A 13 -25.06 22.28 -2.31
CA TYR A 13 -25.22 21.23 -3.31
C TYR A 13 -24.05 21.15 -4.33
N THR A 14 -23.31 22.24 -4.56
CA THR A 14 -22.12 22.27 -5.43
C THR A 14 -20.83 21.80 -4.74
N ALA A 15 -20.86 21.61 -3.42
CA ALA A 15 -19.73 21.20 -2.59
C ALA A 15 -20.17 20.29 -1.43
N GLN A 16 -21.18 19.44 -1.67
CA GLN A 16 -21.99 18.80 -0.62
C GLN A 16 -21.15 18.02 0.40
N GLY A 17 -20.25 17.15 -0.06
CA GLY A 17 -19.35 16.40 0.84
C GLY A 17 -18.43 17.27 1.72
N ALA A 18 -18.08 18.48 1.29
CA ALA A 18 -17.32 19.42 2.11
C ALA A 18 -18.22 20.16 3.14
N ALA A 19 -19.48 20.41 2.79
CA ALA A 19 -20.48 20.89 3.74
C ALA A 19 -20.79 19.84 4.81
N ASP A 20 -20.87 18.56 4.44
CA ASP A 20 -21.15 17.48 5.38
C ASP A 20 -19.97 17.17 6.31
N VAL A 21 -18.73 17.25 5.81
CA VAL A 21 -17.52 17.26 6.66
C VAL A 21 -17.56 18.43 7.65
N LEU A 22 -17.93 19.64 7.21
CA LEU A 22 -18.07 20.80 8.10
C LEU A 22 -19.14 20.59 9.19
N LYS A 23 -20.30 20.03 8.85
CA LYS A 23 -21.36 19.66 9.81
C LYS A 23 -20.88 18.62 10.82
N ALA A 24 -20.27 17.54 10.34
CA ALA A 24 -19.72 16.47 11.18
C ALA A 24 -18.70 17.03 12.19
N ARG A 25 -17.69 17.78 11.71
CA ARG A 25 -16.68 18.44 12.55
C ARG A 25 -17.31 19.36 13.59
N LEU A 26 -18.37 20.11 13.26
CA LEU A 26 -19.05 21.00 14.20
C LEU A 26 -19.93 20.25 15.21
N SER A 27 -20.55 19.14 14.83
CA SER A 27 -21.38 18.30 15.70
C SER A 27 -20.59 17.68 16.87
N GLU A 28 -19.28 17.47 16.71
CA GLU A 28 -18.40 17.01 17.80
C GLU A 28 -18.28 18.02 18.95
N HIS A 29 -18.50 19.30 18.67
CA HIS A 29 -18.18 20.43 19.56
C HIS A 29 -19.39 21.27 20.00
N CYS A 30 -20.50 21.18 19.26
CA CYS A 30 -21.72 22.00 19.39
C CYS A 30 -22.97 21.16 19.71
N GLY A 31 -23.78 21.59 20.68
CA GLY A 31 -24.97 20.84 21.13
C GLY A 31 -26.22 20.98 20.26
N GLU A 32 -26.40 22.11 19.58
CA GLU A 32 -27.47 22.37 18.61
C GLU A 32 -26.84 23.05 17.39
N LEU A 33 -27.06 22.48 16.20
CA LEU A 33 -26.71 23.10 14.92
C LEU A 33 -27.98 23.61 14.25
N ARG A 34 -27.88 24.80 13.65
CA ARG A 34 -28.93 25.39 12.81
C ARG A 34 -28.36 25.63 11.43
N GLU A 35 -28.97 25.07 10.41
CA GLU A 35 -28.44 25.10 9.05
C GLU A 35 -29.32 25.96 8.14
N ALA A 36 -28.70 26.75 7.27
CA ALA A 36 -29.36 27.40 6.14
C ALA A 36 -28.37 27.53 4.97
N ASP A 37 -28.80 27.11 3.78
CA ASP A 37 -28.06 27.30 2.53
C ASP A 37 -28.65 28.48 1.75
N PHE A 38 -27.78 29.27 1.11
CA PHE A 38 -28.14 30.44 0.32
C PHE A 38 -27.66 30.28 -1.11
N SER A 39 -28.39 30.82 -2.08
CA SER A 39 -27.91 30.90 -3.47
C SER A 39 -27.02 32.13 -3.71
N ALA A 40 -27.23 33.21 -2.95
CA ALA A 40 -26.55 34.50 -3.15
C ALA A 40 -25.50 34.82 -2.06
N PRO A 41 -24.25 35.18 -2.43
CA PRO A 41 -23.19 35.54 -1.48
C PRO A 41 -23.51 36.72 -0.54
N LEU A 42 -24.47 37.58 -0.89
CA LEU A 42 -24.93 38.70 -0.04
C LEU A 42 -25.89 38.24 1.07
N GLU A 43 -26.70 37.22 0.81
CA GLU A 43 -27.67 36.69 1.77
C GLU A 43 -26.97 35.86 2.83
N LEU A 44 -26.01 35.01 2.42
CA LEU A 44 -25.02 34.38 3.29
C LEU A 44 -24.37 35.40 4.25
N ALA A 45 -23.86 36.51 3.70
CA ALA A 45 -23.17 37.52 4.49
C ALA A 45 -24.10 38.16 5.54
N ARG A 46 -25.33 38.49 5.16
CA ARG A 46 -26.33 39.07 6.08
C ARG A 46 -26.77 38.07 7.15
N ALA A 47 -27.01 36.82 6.81
CA ALA A 47 -27.37 35.77 7.75
C ALA A 47 -26.24 35.52 8.77
N ALA A 48 -25.00 35.40 8.29
CA ALA A 48 -23.84 35.19 9.15
C ALA A 48 -23.57 36.36 10.09
N VAL A 49 -23.69 37.61 9.63
CA VAL A 49 -23.44 38.81 10.43
C VAL A 49 -24.58 39.12 11.42
N SER A 50 -25.83 38.87 11.04
CA SER A 50 -26.99 39.06 11.94
C SER A 50 -27.18 37.95 13.00
N CYS A 51 -26.37 36.88 12.94
CA CYS A 51 -26.48 35.75 13.85
C CYS A 51 -25.92 36.06 15.25
N GLY A 52 -26.78 35.99 16.27
CA GLY A 52 -26.37 36.04 17.67
C GLY A 52 -25.83 34.69 18.18
N GLY A 53 -24.53 34.62 18.45
CA GLY A 53 -23.87 33.42 19.00
C GLY A 53 -22.62 33.04 18.20
N LEU A 54 -22.42 31.75 17.95
CA LEU A 54 -21.43 31.27 16.99
C LEU A 54 -22.08 31.13 15.61
N ALA A 55 -21.56 31.85 14.63
CA ALA A 55 -21.86 31.71 13.21
C ALA A 55 -20.67 31.09 12.47
N VAL A 56 -20.92 30.11 11.62
CA VAL A 56 -19.93 29.55 10.70
C VAL A 56 -20.46 29.73 9.28
N ALA A 57 -19.88 30.69 8.56
CA ALA A 57 -20.14 30.92 7.15
C ALA A 57 -19.19 30.06 6.31
N ALA A 58 -19.70 29.40 5.27
CA ALA A 58 -18.87 28.65 4.35
C ALA A 58 -19.33 28.77 2.89
N ALA A 59 -18.37 28.82 1.96
CA ALA A 59 -18.63 29.03 0.54
C ALA A 59 -17.68 28.20 -0.35
N PRO A 60 -18.16 27.62 -1.48
CA PRO A 60 -17.34 26.89 -2.43
C PRO A 60 -16.22 27.76 -3.00
N ILE A 61 -15.06 27.16 -3.30
CA ILE A 61 -13.84 27.84 -3.78
C ILE A 61 -14.13 28.85 -4.92
N SER A 62 -15.02 28.50 -5.84
CA SER A 62 -15.45 29.33 -6.99
C SER A 62 -16.14 30.64 -6.61
N GLN A 63 -16.84 30.69 -5.47
CA GLN A 63 -17.57 31.88 -4.99
C GLN A 63 -16.96 32.47 -3.70
N TYR A 64 -15.99 31.78 -3.10
CA TYR A 64 -15.46 32.06 -1.77
C TYR A 64 -14.95 33.49 -1.60
N LEU A 65 -14.22 34.04 -2.58
CA LEU A 65 -13.66 35.39 -2.46
C LEU A 65 -14.73 36.50 -2.50
N ASP A 66 -15.82 36.30 -3.24
CA ASP A 66 -16.94 37.25 -3.27
C ASP A 66 -17.76 37.19 -1.96
N ALA A 67 -18.04 35.97 -1.47
CA ALA A 67 -18.62 35.76 -0.14
C ALA A 67 -17.76 36.41 0.97
N LYS A 68 -16.44 36.20 0.92
CA LYS A 68 -15.45 36.77 1.85
C LYS A 68 -15.48 38.30 1.86
N LEU A 69 -15.47 38.95 0.68
CA LEU A 69 -15.57 40.41 0.59
C LEU A 69 -16.90 40.94 1.12
N ARG A 70 -18.02 40.26 0.82
CA ARG A 70 -19.36 40.67 1.30
C ARG A 70 -19.49 40.53 2.81
N ILE A 71 -18.97 39.46 3.41
CA ILE A 71 -18.93 39.30 4.88
C ILE A 71 -18.11 40.45 5.50
N ILE A 72 -16.91 40.76 4.99
CA ILE A 72 -16.11 41.89 5.49
C ILE A 72 -16.88 43.23 5.38
N LYS A 73 -17.64 43.43 4.29
CA LYS A 73 -18.46 44.63 4.07
C LYS A 73 -19.67 44.72 5.01
N GLU A 74 -20.47 43.66 5.15
CA GLU A 74 -21.65 43.66 6.03
C GLU A 74 -21.25 43.70 7.52
N LEU A 75 -20.06 43.18 7.89
CA LEU A 75 -19.43 43.38 9.21
C LEU A 75 -19.10 44.85 9.53
N GLN A 76 -19.07 45.73 8.52
CA GLN A 76 -18.66 47.15 8.61
C GLN A 76 -17.24 47.38 9.14
N LEU A 77 -16.35 46.38 9.00
CA LEU A 77 -14.95 46.43 9.42
C LEU A 77 -14.02 46.74 8.25
N ARG A 78 -12.91 47.42 8.51
CA ARG A 78 -11.90 47.71 7.47
C ARG A 78 -11.20 46.42 7.05
N PRO A 79 -11.04 46.12 5.74
CA PRO A 79 -10.16 45.04 5.31
C PRO A 79 -8.69 45.41 5.59
N VAL A 80 -7.95 44.47 6.17
CA VAL A 80 -6.49 44.55 6.39
C VAL A 80 -5.82 43.32 5.81
N ARG A 81 -4.56 43.44 5.34
CA ARG A 81 -3.78 42.29 4.86
C ARG A 81 -3.22 41.51 6.04
N SER A 82 -3.57 40.23 6.18
CA SER A 82 -2.95 39.33 7.15
C SER A 82 -1.53 38.95 6.73
N LYS A 83 -0.53 39.25 7.57
CA LYS A 83 0.88 38.89 7.30
C LYS A 83 1.04 37.37 7.07
N ALA A 84 0.41 36.54 7.90
CA ALA A 84 0.50 35.08 7.78
C ALA A 84 -0.03 34.56 6.43
N ILE A 85 -1.08 35.18 5.88
CA ILE A 85 -1.59 34.82 4.55
C ILE A 85 -0.65 35.36 3.46
N VAL A 86 -0.12 36.58 3.60
CA VAL A 86 0.87 37.14 2.66
C VAL A 86 2.15 36.30 2.60
N ASP A 87 2.63 35.82 3.74
CA ASP A 87 3.82 34.96 3.84
C ASP A 87 3.59 33.61 3.12
N ALA A 88 2.42 32.99 3.28
CA ALA A 88 2.06 31.75 2.58
C ALA A 88 1.85 31.96 1.07
N LEU A 89 1.20 33.06 0.67
CA LEU A 89 1.03 33.45 -0.74
C LEU A 89 2.35 33.70 -1.46
N ALA A 90 3.40 34.14 -0.75
CA ALA A 90 4.74 34.32 -1.32
C ALA A 90 5.40 32.98 -1.70
N LEU A 91 5.01 31.88 -1.07
CA LEU A 91 5.48 30.53 -1.39
C LEU A 91 4.69 29.88 -2.54
N SER A 92 3.46 30.33 -2.82
CA SER A 92 2.55 29.72 -3.82
C SER A 92 2.52 30.40 -5.19
N GLY A 93 3.46 31.33 -5.46
CA GLY A 93 3.79 31.81 -6.81
C GLY A 93 2.73 32.68 -7.51
N ILE A 94 1.74 33.23 -6.80
CA ILE A 94 0.68 34.06 -7.42
C ILE A 94 1.28 35.37 -7.97
N GLY A 95 1.08 35.61 -9.27
CA GLY A 95 1.75 36.68 -10.03
C GLY A 95 1.32 38.11 -9.70
N ASP A 96 0.02 38.41 -9.63
CA ASP A 96 -0.46 39.80 -9.51
C ASP A 96 -0.80 40.23 -8.07
N GLN A 97 -0.71 41.54 -7.80
CA GLN A 97 -0.94 42.09 -6.46
C GLN A 97 -2.42 42.10 -6.05
N ARG A 98 -3.36 42.25 -6.99
CA ARG A 98 -4.79 42.33 -6.70
C ARG A 98 -5.32 40.99 -6.21
N THR A 99 -4.88 39.88 -6.81
CA THR A 99 -5.22 38.52 -6.35
C THR A 99 -4.60 38.24 -4.97
N ARG A 100 -3.35 38.64 -4.72
CA ARG A 100 -2.73 38.54 -3.37
C ARG A 100 -3.49 39.35 -2.32
N ASP A 101 -3.99 40.53 -2.68
CA ASP A 101 -4.79 41.38 -1.79
C ASP A 101 -6.15 40.74 -1.45
N LEU A 102 -6.84 40.17 -2.44
CA LEU A 102 -8.11 39.46 -2.25
C LEU A 102 -7.99 38.25 -1.33
N HIS A 103 -6.93 37.45 -1.49
CA HIS A 103 -6.67 36.31 -0.60
C HIS A 103 -6.27 36.75 0.82
N SER A 104 -5.35 37.71 0.95
CA SER A 104 -4.82 38.14 2.26
C SER A 104 -5.72 39.07 3.08
N ALA A 105 -6.77 39.65 2.48
CA ALA A 105 -7.75 40.46 3.20
C ALA A 105 -8.44 39.68 4.34
N VAL A 106 -8.53 40.29 5.52
CA VAL A 106 -9.35 39.87 6.67
C VAL A 106 -9.96 41.12 7.33
N PRO A 107 -11.04 41.02 8.12
CA PRO A 107 -11.51 42.14 8.91
C PRO A 107 -10.43 42.62 9.90
N GLU A 108 -10.37 43.93 10.17
CA GLU A 108 -9.51 44.47 11.23
C GLU A 108 -9.82 43.79 12.59
N GLY A 109 -8.78 43.34 13.29
CA GLY A 109 -8.90 42.61 14.56
C GLY A 109 -9.29 41.14 14.43
N ALA A 110 -9.51 40.60 13.22
CA ALA A 110 -9.78 39.18 13.01
C ALA A 110 -8.51 38.31 13.13
N LYS A 111 -8.64 37.10 13.70
CA LYS A 111 -7.61 36.06 13.60
C LYS A 111 -7.72 35.42 12.21
N ALA A 112 -6.65 35.44 11.42
CA ALA A 112 -6.60 34.75 10.14
C ALA A 112 -6.56 33.21 10.32
N LEU A 113 -7.10 32.48 9.35
CA LEU A 113 -6.99 31.03 9.21
C LEU A 113 -6.21 30.73 7.92
N PRO A 114 -4.87 30.78 7.94
CA PRO A 114 -4.06 30.56 6.74
C PRO A 114 -4.13 29.11 6.27
N THR A 115 -4.30 28.94 4.97
CA THR A 115 -4.04 27.70 4.23
C THR A 115 -2.53 27.59 3.94
N GLU A 116 -2.04 26.39 3.62
CA GLU A 116 -0.59 26.15 3.44
C GLU A 116 0.00 26.90 2.23
N ASP A 117 -0.83 27.25 1.24
CA ASP A 117 -0.48 28.05 0.07
C ASP A 117 -1.00 29.51 0.12
N GLY A 118 -1.70 29.87 1.21
CA GLY A 118 -2.35 31.17 1.41
C GLY A 118 -3.60 31.42 0.56
N ARG A 119 -4.04 30.50 -0.30
CA ARG A 119 -5.23 30.67 -1.16
C ARG A 119 -6.49 30.29 -0.40
N TYR A 120 -7.57 31.03 -0.65
CA TYR A 120 -8.89 30.83 -0.01
C TYR A 120 -8.85 30.79 1.54
N SER A 121 -7.82 31.38 2.15
CA SER A 121 -7.64 31.44 3.60
C SER A 121 -8.79 32.15 4.33
N GLY A 122 -9.21 31.59 5.47
CA GLY A 122 -10.33 32.05 6.27
C GLY A 122 -9.99 33.07 7.36
N PHE A 123 -10.95 33.33 8.24
CA PHE A 123 -10.77 34.11 9.46
C PHE A 123 -11.80 33.80 10.54
N ILE A 124 -11.48 34.20 11.77
CA ILE A 124 -12.39 34.30 12.92
C ILE A 124 -12.45 35.77 13.34
N CYS A 125 -13.64 36.34 13.48
CA CYS A 125 -13.85 37.68 14.06
C CYS A 125 -14.93 37.65 15.15
N LYS A 126 -14.80 38.54 16.14
CA LYS A 126 -15.92 38.85 17.04
C LYS A 126 -16.88 39.80 16.33
N HIS A 127 -18.18 39.59 16.49
CA HIS A 127 -19.20 40.51 15.99
C HIS A 127 -20.39 40.56 16.96
N GLY A 128 -20.78 41.76 17.39
CA GLY A 128 -21.74 41.94 18.47
C GLY A 128 -21.34 41.14 19.72
N ASN A 129 -22.30 40.39 20.27
CA ASN A 129 -22.07 39.45 21.39
C ASN A 129 -21.63 38.04 20.93
N GLY A 130 -21.22 37.88 19.67
CA GLY A 130 -20.95 36.61 19.01
C GLY A 130 -19.58 36.49 18.35
N MET A 131 -19.39 35.39 17.63
CA MET A 131 -18.19 35.05 16.87
C MET A 131 -18.61 34.53 15.50
N LEU A 132 -17.98 35.06 14.45
CA LEU A 132 -18.14 34.59 13.07
C LEU A 132 -16.84 33.91 12.63
N ILE A 133 -16.96 32.71 12.08
CA ILE A 133 -15.89 31.97 11.40
C ILE A 133 -16.23 31.88 9.92
N LEU A 134 -15.26 32.14 9.04
CA LEU A 134 -15.39 31.94 7.59
C LEU A 134 -14.40 30.88 7.10
N LEU A 135 -14.91 29.85 6.43
CA LEU A 135 -14.14 28.73 5.84
C LEU A 135 -14.51 28.51 4.37
N PRO A 136 -13.59 28.08 3.49
CA PRO A 136 -13.97 27.55 2.18
C PRO A 136 -14.66 26.19 2.36
N LEU A 137 -15.65 25.88 1.51
CA LEU A 137 -16.19 24.52 1.38
C LEU A 137 -15.22 23.68 0.54
N ASP A 138 -14.19 23.20 1.22
CA ASP A 138 -13.22 22.21 0.77
C ASP A 138 -12.93 21.27 1.95
N ALA A 139 -13.06 19.96 1.75
CA ALA A 139 -13.01 19.00 2.85
C ALA A 139 -11.65 18.96 3.55
N ASP A 140 -10.55 19.04 2.79
CA ASP A 140 -9.20 18.94 3.35
C ASP A 140 -8.77 20.29 3.97
N ILE A 141 -9.23 21.44 3.46
CA ILE A 141 -9.05 22.73 4.16
C ILE A 141 -9.87 22.77 5.46
N VAL A 142 -11.13 22.32 5.45
CA VAL A 142 -11.97 22.25 6.66
C VAL A 142 -11.31 21.37 7.72
N GLU A 143 -10.90 20.14 7.38
CA GLU A 143 -10.18 19.25 8.29
C GLU A 143 -8.87 19.86 8.81
N ASN A 144 -8.06 20.50 7.95
CA ASN A 144 -6.85 21.19 8.39
C ASN A 144 -7.14 22.37 9.34
N CYS A 145 -8.20 23.13 9.10
CA CYS A 145 -8.63 24.21 9.99
C CYS A 145 -9.09 23.66 11.34
N PHE A 146 -9.88 22.58 11.39
CA PHE A 146 -10.28 21.92 12.63
C PHE A 146 -9.09 21.33 13.40
N ASN A 147 -8.16 20.69 12.70
CA ASN A 147 -7.01 20.04 13.32
C ASN A 147 -5.87 20.98 13.71
N LYS A 148 -5.82 22.22 13.18
CA LYS A 148 -4.83 23.24 13.54
C LYS A 148 -5.48 24.40 14.29
N GLU A 149 -5.98 25.39 13.56
CA GLU A 149 -6.31 26.71 14.13
C GLU A 149 -7.58 26.74 14.98
N LEU A 150 -8.60 25.96 14.62
CA LEU A 150 -9.89 25.96 15.30
C LEU A 150 -9.91 25.12 16.59
N ARG A 151 -8.87 24.29 16.86
CA ARG A 151 -8.66 23.70 18.20
C ARG A 151 -8.67 24.78 19.29
N THR A 152 -8.15 25.98 18.97
CA THR A 152 -8.15 27.14 19.90
C THR A 152 -9.54 27.77 20.14
N VAL A 153 -10.56 27.39 19.38
CA VAL A 153 -11.95 27.88 19.51
C VAL A 153 -12.86 26.82 20.12
N PHE A 154 -12.74 25.56 19.69
CA PHE A 154 -13.65 24.48 20.07
C PHE A 154 -13.10 23.56 21.18
N GLY A 155 -11.79 23.56 21.40
CA GLY A 155 -11.07 22.60 22.23
C GLY A 155 -10.60 21.38 21.44
N GLU A 156 -10.07 20.39 22.15
CA GLU A 156 -9.73 19.09 21.56
C GLU A 156 -11.00 18.29 21.24
N ALA A 157 -11.00 17.61 20.10
CA ALA A 157 -12.08 16.71 19.71
C ALA A 157 -12.12 15.49 20.65
N LYS A 158 -13.32 15.01 20.98
CA LYS A 158 -13.45 13.67 21.58
C LYS A 158 -13.18 12.64 20.49
N PRO A 159 -12.17 11.77 20.62
CA PRO A 159 -11.86 10.80 19.57
C PRO A 159 -12.98 9.77 19.44
N LYS A 160 -13.67 9.78 18.30
CA LYS A 160 -14.07 8.54 17.64
C LYS A 160 -12.95 8.20 16.66
N HIS A 161 -12.41 6.99 16.75
CA HIS A 161 -11.37 6.52 15.83
C HIS A 161 -11.87 6.65 14.39
N SER A 162 -11.03 7.16 13.47
CA SER A 162 -11.34 7.15 12.05
C SER A 162 -11.51 5.70 11.55
N ALA A 163 -12.24 5.49 10.46
CA ALA A 163 -12.40 4.16 9.86
C ALA A 163 -11.03 3.47 9.60
N MET A 164 -10.02 4.24 9.21
CA MET A 164 -8.65 3.74 9.03
C MET A 164 -8.02 3.25 10.34
N ALA A 165 -8.24 3.98 11.44
CA ALA A 165 -7.68 3.61 12.75
C ALA A 165 -8.41 2.40 13.36
N GLN A 166 -9.73 2.29 13.19
CA GLN A 166 -10.50 1.10 13.58
C GLN A 166 -10.02 -0.13 12.79
N PHE A 167 -9.90 0.00 11.47
CA PHE A 167 -9.43 -1.08 10.59
C PHE A 167 -8.00 -1.51 10.89
N ARG A 168 -7.09 -0.54 11.07
CA ARG A 168 -5.73 -0.79 11.53
C ARG A 168 -5.74 -1.64 12.81
N GLN A 169 -6.59 -1.28 13.78
CA GLN A 169 -6.69 -1.98 15.05
C GLN A 169 -7.26 -3.40 14.91
N SER A 170 -8.27 -3.66 14.06
CA SER A 170 -8.77 -5.03 13.79
C SER A 170 -7.71 -5.90 13.12
N VAL A 171 -6.96 -5.35 12.16
CA VAL A 171 -5.86 -6.06 11.48
C VAL A 171 -4.68 -6.31 12.43
N GLU A 172 -4.32 -5.34 13.28
CA GLU A 172 -3.30 -5.49 14.32
C GLU A 172 -3.70 -6.53 15.39
N ARG A 173 -4.99 -6.68 15.73
CA ARG A 173 -5.47 -7.75 16.63
C ARG A 173 -5.26 -9.14 16.02
N ILE A 174 -5.70 -9.36 14.78
CA ILE A 174 -5.62 -10.67 14.12
C ILE A 174 -4.16 -11.10 13.92
N ILE A 175 -3.28 -10.16 13.52
CA ILE A 175 -1.85 -10.46 13.38
C ILE A 175 -1.18 -10.70 14.76
N ALA A 176 -1.63 -10.03 15.83
CA ALA A 176 -1.09 -10.23 17.18
C ALA A 176 -1.38 -11.63 17.78
N VAL A 177 -2.30 -12.41 17.19
CA VAL A 177 -2.53 -13.83 17.51
C VAL A 177 -1.83 -14.79 16.53
N ASP A 178 -0.79 -14.31 15.83
CA ASP A 178 0.07 -15.05 14.88
C ASP A 178 -0.67 -15.57 13.63
N ARG A 179 -1.76 -14.90 13.24
CA ARG A 179 -2.58 -15.22 12.06
C ARG A 179 -2.29 -14.21 10.93
N PRO A 180 -1.43 -14.54 9.95
CA PRO A 180 -1.07 -13.62 8.89
C PRO A 180 -2.23 -13.36 7.92
N ILE A 181 -2.21 -12.20 7.27
CA ILE A 181 -3.25 -11.75 6.33
C ILE A 181 -2.61 -11.46 4.96
N ALA A 182 -3.18 -12.04 3.91
CA ALA A 182 -2.89 -11.72 2.51
C ALA A 182 -3.92 -10.75 1.92
N VAL A 183 -3.51 -9.90 0.98
CA VAL A 183 -4.41 -8.95 0.32
C VAL A 183 -4.20 -8.92 -1.18
N ALA A 184 -5.24 -9.23 -1.95
CA ALA A 184 -5.27 -9.11 -3.40
C ALA A 184 -5.39 -7.64 -3.83
N GLN A 185 -4.39 -7.13 -4.57
CA GLN A 185 -4.56 -5.92 -5.37
C GLN A 185 -5.34 -6.27 -6.64
N VAL A 186 -6.67 -6.06 -6.60
CA VAL A 186 -7.57 -6.33 -7.75
C VAL A 186 -8.02 -5.03 -8.45
N GLY A 187 -7.85 -3.87 -7.80
CA GLY A 187 -8.24 -2.55 -8.31
C GLY A 187 -7.23 -1.42 -8.06
N CYS A 188 -7.57 -0.25 -8.57
CA CYS A 188 -6.84 1.02 -8.51
C CYS A 188 -6.97 1.76 -7.16
N PHE A 189 -7.86 1.34 -6.24
CA PHE A 189 -8.10 2.01 -4.95
C PHE A 189 -6.95 1.84 -3.91
N LYS A 190 -5.79 2.37 -4.28
CA LYS A 190 -4.50 2.27 -3.58
C LYS A 190 -4.41 2.95 -2.19
N PRO A 191 -5.16 4.03 -1.85
CA PRO A 191 -5.03 4.66 -0.53
C PRO A 191 -5.40 3.75 0.65
N LEU A 192 -6.47 2.96 0.51
CA LEU A 192 -6.85 1.91 1.45
C LEU A 192 -5.73 0.88 1.60
N LEU A 193 -5.32 0.28 0.48
CA LEU A 193 -4.33 -0.78 0.48
C LEU A 193 -2.99 -0.32 1.07
N ALA A 194 -2.57 0.92 0.81
CA ALA A 194 -1.37 1.51 1.42
C ALA A 194 -1.50 1.76 2.94
N SER A 195 -2.72 1.91 3.46
CA SER A 195 -3.00 1.98 4.90
C SER A 195 -3.01 0.58 5.53
N LEU A 196 -3.60 -0.41 4.87
CA LEU A 196 -3.56 -1.82 5.26
C LEU A 196 -2.12 -2.36 5.30
N MET A 197 -1.36 -2.10 4.25
CA MET A 197 0.09 -2.35 4.12
C MET A 197 0.96 -1.38 4.95
N SER A 198 0.37 -0.77 5.98
CA SER A 198 1.11 -0.09 7.05
C SER A 198 1.00 -0.79 8.41
N VAL A 199 0.40 -1.99 8.44
CA VAL A 199 0.47 -2.93 9.56
C VAL A 199 1.55 -3.98 9.27
N ASP A 200 2.50 -4.14 10.18
CA ASP A 200 3.53 -5.17 10.07
C ASP A 200 2.86 -6.56 10.19
N GLY A 201 3.07 -7.43 9.19
CA GLY A 201 2.46 -8.77 9.11
C GLY A 201 1.33 -8.92 8.06
N ALA A 202 0.83 -7.82 7.49
CA ALA A 202 0.01 -7.85 6.29
C ALA A 202 0.89 -8.04 5.03
N SER A 203 0.43 -8.83 4.06
CA SER A 203 1.13 -9.10 2.80
C SER A 203 0.31 -8.68 1.57
N GLU A 204 0.84 -7.75 0.76
CA GLU A 204 0.24 -7.37 -0.53
C GLU A 204 0.59 -8.43 -1.56
N ILE A 205 -0.42 -8.91 -2.29
CA ILE A 205 -0.25 -9.88 -3.38
C ILE A 205 -0.92 -9.29 -4.62
N PHE A 206 -0.12 -9.19 -5.68
CA PHE A 206 -0.64 -8.77 -6.97
C PHE A 206 -1.15 -10.01 -7.72
N LEU A 207 -2.47 -10.07 -7.93
CA LEU A 207 -3.12 -11.16 -8.65
C LEU A 207 -3.66 -10.63 -9.99
N PRO A 208 -3.00 -10.91 -11.12
CA PRO A 208 -3.56 -10.66 -12.44
C PRO A 208 -4.65 -11.70 -12.74
N CYS A 209 -5.78 -11.60 -12.05
CA CYS A 209 -6.87 -12.55 -12.20
C CYS A 209 -7.58 -12.30 -13.54
N LYS A 210 -7.36 -13.20 -14.49
CA LYS A 210 -8.34 -13.51 -15.55
C LYS A 210 -8.91 -14.89 -15.26
N LEU A 211 -10.09 -14.90 -14.64
CA LEU A 211 -11.04 -15.99 -14.86
C LEU A 211 -11.87 -15.67 -16.11
N GLY A 212 -12.57 -16.67 -16.66
CA GLY A 212 -13.25 -16.57 -17.96
C GLY A 212 -14.38 -15.54 -17.99
N ASP A 213 -14.81 -15.19 -19.21
CA ASP A 213 -15.70 -14.05 -19.51
C ASP A 213 -17.16 -14.18 -19.00
N GLU A 214 -17.44 -15.14 -18.10
CA GLU A 214 -18.76 -15.44 -17.52
C GLU A 214 -18.85 -15.20 -16.00
N ILE A 215 -17.75 -14.87 -15.30
CA ILE A 215 -17.79 -14.73 -13.84
C ILE A 215 -18.39 -13.38 -13.39
N ASN A 216 -19.49 -13.46 -12.65
CA ASN A 216 -20.14 -12.33 -11.99
C ASN A 216 -19.19 -11.68 -10.95
N GLY A 217 -19.14 -10.34 -10.90
CA GLY A 217 -18.09 -9.60 -10.20
C GLY A 217 -17.89 -9.97 -8.72
N LYS A 218 -18.97 -10.34 -8.00
CA LYS A 218 -18.88 -10.81 -6.60
C LYS A 218 -17.96 -12.02 -6.46
N ASP A 219 -18.12 -13.00 -7.34
CA ASP A 219 -17.46 -14.30 -7.27
C ASP A 219 -16.00 -14.19 -7.77
N TYR A 220 -15.75 -13.27 -8.71
CA TYR A 220 -14.41 -12.85 -9.11
C TYR A 220 -13.58 -12.32 -7.93
N TYR A 221 -14.13 -11.41 -7.11
CA TYR A 221 -13.44 -10.91 -5.91
C TYR A 221 -13.33 -11.98 -4.81
N ALA A 222 -14.29 -12.91 -4.72
CA ALA A 222 -14.21 -14.05 -3.80
C ALA A 222 -13.02 -14.97 -4.13
N GLU A 223 -12.84 -15.32 -5.41
CA GLU A 223 -11.68 -16.10 -5.87
C GLU A 223 -10.36 -15.33 -5.72
N CYS A 224 -10.34 -14.01 -5.95
CA CYS A 224 -9.14 -13.20 -5.68
C CYS A 224 -8.73 -13.25 -4.20
N ALA A 225 -9.68 -13.22 -3.26
CA ALA A 225 -9.40 -13.36 -1.83
C ALA A 225 -8.83 -14.76 -1.49
N LYS A 226 -9.44 -15.83 -2.00
CA LYS A 226 -8.96 -17.22 -1.83
C LYS A 226 -7.57 -17.44 -2.43
N ALA A 227 -7.34 -16.89 -3.63
CA ALA A 227 -6.06 -16.99 -4.33
C ALA A 227 -4.94 -16.22 -3.59
N ALA A 228 -5.25 -15.07 -2.99
CA ALA A 228 -4.27 -14.32 -2.20
C ALA A 228 -3.86 -15.11 -0.95
N LYS A 229 -4.85 -15.62 -0.21
CA LYS A 229 -4.61 -16.52 0.93
C LYS A 229 -3.68 -17.68 0.56
N THR A 230 -3.97 -18.32 -0.57
CA THR A 230 -3.21 -19.47 -1.08
C THR A 230 -1.78 -19.08 -1.50
N ALA A 231 -1.60 -17.92 -2.14
CA ALA A 231 -0.32 -17.49 -2.68
C ALA A 231 0.72 -17.09 -1.61
N ALA A 232 0.30 -16.51 -0.48
CA ALA A 232 1.20 -16.24 0.66
C ALA A 232 1.08 -17.24 1.82
N GLN A 233 0.30 -18.31 1.65
CA GLN A 233 0.12 -19.38 2.65
C GLN A 233 -0.41 -18.87 4.01
N THR A 234 -1.39 -17.97 3.96
CA THR A 234 -1.93 -17.27 5.14
C THR A 234 -3.23 -17.88 5.67
N ASP A 235 -3.65 -17.45 6.86
CA ASP A 235 -4.92 -17.83 7.49
C ASP A 235 -6.11 -17.17 6.78
N PHE A 236 -5.94 -15.90 6.39
CA PHE A 236 -6.95 -15.11 5.70
C PHE A 236 -6.42 -14.49 4.40
N GLY A 237 -7.33 -14.28 3.45
CA GLY A 237 -7.11 -13.47 2.26
C GLY A 237 -8.20 -12.42 2.09
N ILE A 238 -7.82 -11.22 1.69
CA ILE A 238 -8.73 -10.07 1.47
C ILE A 238 -8.71 -9.70 -0.01
N ALA A 239 -9.85 -9.30 -0.57
CA ALA A 239 -9.93 -8.61 -1.85
C ALA A 239 -10.87 -7.40 -1.78
N VAL A 240 -10.53 -6.35 -2.51
CA VAL A 240 -11.33 -5.12 -2.62
C VAL A 240 -11.35 -4.68 -4.09
N SER A 241 -12.54 -4.31 -4.58
CA SER A 241 -12.74 -3.82 -5.94
C SER A 241 -12.28 -2.36 -6.12
N ASP A 242 -12.35 -1.87 -7.35
CA ASP A 242 -12.52 -0.43 -7.59
C ASP A 242 -13.96 0.03 -7.30
N ILE A 243 -14.20 1.33 -7.46
CA ILE A 243 -15.56 1.89 -7.44
C ILE A 243 -16.22 1.55 -8.77
N GLU A 244 -17.11 0.55 -8.73
CA GLU A 244 -17.93 0.10 -9.84
C GLU A 244 -19.22 0.93 -9.91
N THR A 245 -19.92 0.88 -11.05
CA THR A 245 -21.24 1.49 -11.23
C THR A 245 -22.19 0.45 -11.82
N ASP A 246 -23.38 0.30 -11.24
CA ASP A 246 -24.38 -0.66 -11.72
C ASP A 246 -25.25 -0.11 -12.87
N SER A 247 -26.16 -0.94 -13.37
CA SER A 247 -27.08 -0.59 -14.46
C SER A 247 -28.11 0.51 -14.11
N SER A 248 -28.22 0.92 -12.85
CA SER A 248 -29.01 2.08 -12.42
C SER A 248 -28.21 3.39 -12.36
N GLY A 249 -26.89 3.31 -12.52
CA GLY A 249 -25.98 4.44 -12.29
C GLY A 249 -25.51 4.58 -10.83
N THR A 250 -25.82 3.60 -9.96
CA THR A 250 -25.41 3.63 -8.55
C THR A 250 -23.97 3.12 -8.43
N ARG A 251 -23.10 3.93 -7.80
CA ARG A 251 -21.72 3.53 -7.50
C ARG A 251 -21.67 2.54 -6.32
N PHE A 252 -20.74 1.61 -6.33
CA PHE A 252 -20.51 0.69 -5.21
C PHE A 252 -19.06 0.16 -5.18
N MET A 253 -18.66 -0.43 -4.06
CA MET A 253 -17.46 -1.25 -3.93
C MET A 253 -17.81 -2.65 -3.42
N THR A 254 -17.07 -3.66 -3.84
CA THR A 254 -17.14 -5.03 -3.32
C THR A 254 -15.95 -5.30 -2.41
N VAL A 255 -16.20 -5.80 -1.21
CA VAL A 255 -15.18 -6.26 -0.25
C VAL A 255 -15.38 -7.74 0.05
N CYS A 256 -14.29 -8.50 0.08
CA CYS A 256 -14.29 -9.95 0.30
C CYS A 256 -13.22 -10.36 1.31
N VAL A 257 -13.54 -11.33 2.17
CA VAL A 257 -12.62 -12.03 3.06
C VAL A 257 -12.78 -13.54 2.88
N ALA A 258 -11.68 -14.23 2.63
CA ALA A 258 -11.59 -15.68 2.50
C ALA A 258 -10.85 -16.30 3.69
N ASP A 259 -11.34 -17.44 4.16
CA ASP A 259 -10.85 -18.15 5.36
C ASP A 259 -10.36 -19.57 5.01
N GLY A 260 -10.31 -20.47 6.00
CA GLY A 260 -9.94 -21.87 5.83
C GLY A 260 -10.80 -22.69 4.85
N LYS A 261 -12.06 -22.29 4.58
CA LYS A 261 -13.09 -23.10 3.90
C LYS A 261 -13.98 -22.33 2.92
N SER A 262 -14.07 -21.00 3.02
CA SER A 262 -15.12 -20.18 2.43
C SER A 262 -14.60 -18.79 2.00
N ALA A 263 -15.48 -17.99 1.39
CA ALA A 263 -15.26 -16.56 1.23
C ALA A 263 -16.57 -15.79 1.45
N LYS A 264 -16.56 -14.84 2.39
CA LYS A 264 -17.65 -13.90 2.65
C LYS A 264 -17.40 -12.63 1.83
N CYS A 265 -18.41 -12.14 1.12
CA CYS A 265 -18.31 -10.94 0.27
C CYS A 265 -19.53 -10.03 0.45
N ALA A 266 -19.31 -8.72 0.53
CA ALA A 266 -20.35 -7.70 0.64
C ALA A 266 -20.16 -6.62 -0.44
N LYS A 267 -21.28 -6.13 -1.00
CA LYS A 267 -21.31 -4.86 -1.74
C LYS A 267 -21.67 -3.73 -0.78
N VAL A 268 -20.97 -2.60 -0.94
CA VAL A 268 -21.20 -1.36 -0.21
C VAL A 268 -21.51 -0.29 -1.25
N PHE A 269 -22.74 0.20 -1.24
CA PHE A 269 -23.26 1.15 -2.21
C PHE A 269 -23.00 2.59 -1.77
N ALA A 270 -22.86 3.49 -2.74
CA ALA A 270 -22.66 4.91 -2.50
C ALA A 270 -23.98 5.61 -2.20
N ASP A 271 -24.03 6.38 -1.12
CA ASP A 271 -25.17 7.27 -0.88
C ASP A 271 -25.20 8.43 -1.91
N GLY A 272 -26.38 9.04 -2.07
CA GLY A 272 -26.63 10.08 -3.08
C GLY A 272 -25.72 11.30 -2.92
N GLY A 273 -24.68 11.39 -3.75
CA GLY A 273 -23.67 12.46 -3.69
C GLY A 273 -22.42 12.14 -2.86
N GLU A 274 -22.27 10.90 -2.38
CA GLU A 274 -21.13 10.47 -1.57
C GLU A 274 -19.79 10.55 -2.34
N SER A 275 -18.73 10.98 -1.67
CA SER A 275 -17.38 11.01 -2.26
C SER A 275 -16.72 9.63 -2.25
N ASP A 276 -15.87 9.35 -3.24
CA ASP A 276 -15.10 8.11 -3.35
C ASP A 276 -14.29 7.78 -2.06
N LYS A 277 -13.84 8.82 -1.35
CA LYS A 277 -13.13 8.76 -0.05
C LYS A 277 -14.05 8.30 1.10
N HIS A 278 -15.34 8.63 1.03
CA HIS A 278 -16.35 8.21 2.01
C HIS A 278 -16.86 6.80 1.71
N LEU A 279 -17.19 6.49 0.44
CA LEU A 279 -17.60 5.16 -0.01
C LEU A 279 -16.56 4.11 0.38
N ALA A 280 -15.27 4.40 0.12
CA ALA A 280 -14.19 3.54 0.57
C ALA A 280 -14.09 3.44 2.09
N SER A 281 -14.34 4.52 2.84
CA SER A 281 -14.36 4.48 4.30
C SER A 281 -15.50 3.60 4.84
N ALA A 282 -16.68 3.60 4.21
CA ALA A 282 -17.78 2.69 4.51
C ALA A 282 -17.43 1.24 4.16
N ALA A 283 -16.81 1.01 2.99
CA ALA A 283 -16.30 -0.30 2.58
C ALA A 283 -15.28 -0.87 3.58
N ILE A 284 -14.43 0.00 4.14
CA ILE A 284 -13.45 -0.35 5.17
C ILE A 284 -14.13 -0.70 6.50
N VAL A 285 -15.13 0.07 6.94
CA VAL A 285 -15.92 -0.28 8.15
C VAL A 285 -16.63 -1.64 7.97
N LYS A 286 -17.15 -1.94 6.77
CA LYS A 286 -17.74 -3.27 6.52
C LYS A 286 -16.68 -4.38 6.47
N LEU A 287 -15.49 -4.10 5.95
CA LEU A 287 -14.36 -5.03 5.97
C LEU A 287 -13.86 -5.29 7.41
N CYS A 288 -13.87 -4.29 8.31
CA CYS A 288 -13.66 -4.50 9.75
C CYS A 288 -14.66 -5.52 10.30
N SER A 289 -15.96 -5.29 10.08
CA SER A 289 -16.99 -6.16 10.64
C SER A 289 -16.83 -7.60 10.15
N MET A 290 -16.54 -7.80 8.86
CA MET A 290 -16.32 -9.14 8.29
C MET A 290 -15.08 -9.86 8.86
N LEU A 291 -14.03 -9.12 9.23
CA LEU A 291 -12.85 -9.67 9.90
C LEU A 291 -13.13 -10.00 11.37
N ASP A 292 -13.76 -9.07 12.10
CA ASP A 292 -14.12 -9.25 13.50
C ASP A 292 -15.18 -10.37 13.67
N GLU A 293 -16.12 -10.52 12.72
CA GLU A 293 -17.06 -11.65 12.63
C GLU A 293 -16.34 -13.00 12.52
N LEU A 294 -15.31 -13.09 11.68
CA LEU A 294 -14.52 -14.32 11.46
C LEU A 294 -13.57 -14.66 12.62
N ASP A 295 -13.11 -13.67 13.37
CA ASP A 295 -12.29 -13.90 14.58
C ASP A 295 -13.15 -14.47 15.72
N ASN A 296 -14.39 -13.97 15.89
CA ASN A 296 -15.35 -14.54 16.85
C ASN A 296 -15.79 -15.97 16.48
N GLU A 297 -16.07 -16.26 15.19
CA GLU A 297 -16.36 -17.64 14.74
C GLU A 297 -15.17 -18.60 14.98
N SER A 298 -13.94 -18.08 14.96
CA SER A 298 -12.72 -18.81 15.27
C SER A 298 -12.55 -19.13 16.76
N GLU A 299 -12.98 -18.25 17.67
CA GLU A 299 -13.00 -18.55 19.11
C GLU A 299 -14.07 -19.60 19.48
N LEU A 300 -15.20 -19.62 18.76
CA LEU A 300 -16.28 -20.58 18.97
C LEU A 300 -16.00 -21.99 18.41
N ASN A 301 -15.12 -22.13 17.41
CA ASN A 301 -14.68 -23.42 16.86
C ASN A 301 -13.14 -23.51 16.81
N PRO A 302 -12.47 -23.67 17.97
CA PRO A 302 -11.03 -23.83 18.01
C PRO A 302 -10.57 -25.09 17.25
N PRO A 303 -9.41 -25.05 16.56
CA PRO A 303 -8.81 -26.24 15.96
C PRO A 303 -8.59 -27.37 16.99
N PRO A 304 -8.67 -28.65 16.59
CA PRO A 304 -8.47 -29.78 17.50
C PRO A 304 -7.10 -29.70 18.22
N GLU A 305 -7.12 -29.99 19.51
CA GLU A 305 -6.22 -29.40 20.51
C GLU A 305 -4.71 -29.71 20.31
N LEU A 306 -3.98 -28.75 19.74
CA LEU A 306 -2.51 -28.74 19.74
C LEU A 306 -1.95 -28.05 20.99
N LEU A 307 -1.99 -28.79 22.11
CA LEU A 307 -1.18 -28.65 23.33
C LEU A 307 -0.61 -27.24 23.63
N LYS A 308 -1.35 -26.45 24.43
CA LYS A 308 -0.85 -25.23 25.06
C LYS A 308 0.48 -25.49 25.78
N LYS A 309 1.50 -24.66 25.54
CA LYS A 309 2.72 -24.58 26.38
C LYS A 309 2.80 -23.24 27.11
N PRO A 310 3.26 -23.22 28.37
CA PRO A 310 3.27 -22.02 29.20
C PRO A 310 4.44 -21.09 28.86
N ALA A 311 4.34 -19.85 29.36
CA ALA A 311 5.38 -18.84 29.23
C ALA A 311 6.70 -19.19 29.95
N ASN A 312 7.77 -18.49 29.57
CA ASN A 312 9.08 -18.40 30.22
C ASN A 312 9.99 -19.66 30.22
N SER A 313 10.87 -19.77 29.21
CA SER A 313 12.34 -19.79 29.43
C SER A 313 13.13 -19.82 28.11
N ARG A 314 14.39 -19.36 28.13
CA ARG A 314 15.28 -19.29 26.95
C ARG A 314 16.28 -20.46 26.92
N LYS A 315 16.17 -21.38 25.95
CA LYS A 315 17.26 -21.95 25.10
C LYS A 315 16.74 -23.10 24.19
N PRO A 316 17.45 -23.47 23.10
CA PRO A 316 16.81 -24.07 21.94
C PRO A 316 16.64 -25.60 22.02
N PHE A 317 15.54 -26.09 21.45
CA PHE A 317 15.29 -27.52 21.28
C PHE A 317 15.46 -27.94 19.81
N ILE A 318 16.68 -28.37 19.46
CA ILE A 318 16.86 -29.38 18.41
C ILE A 318 16.21 -30.68 18.93
N ILE A 319 15.83 -31.60 18.04
CA ILE A 319 14.97 -32.79 18.31
C ILE A 319 13.46 -32.47 18.27
N ALA A 320 12.99 -32.04 17.09
CA ALA A 320 11.57 -32.12 16.69
C ALA A 320 11.36 -32.60 15.22
N LEU A 321 12.43 -32.68 14.41
CA LEU A 321 12.37 -32.94 12.97
C LEU A 321 12.32 -34.43 12.56
N ALA A 322 12.49 -35.37 13.49
CA ALA A 322 12.54 -36.80 13.16
C ALA A 322 11.15 -37.47 13.01
N GLY A 323 10.14 -37.01 13.75
CA GLY A 323 8.82 -37.67 13.78
C GLY A 323 7.96 -37.36 12.55
N ILE A 324 7.93 -36.10 12.11
CA ILE A 324 7.02 -35.63 11.04
C ILE A 324 7.37 -36.29 9.69
N GLY A 325 8.67 -36.43 9.38
CA GLY A 325 9.12 -37.08 8.14
C GLY A 325 8.72 -38.56 8.04
N ALA A 326 8.65 -39.28 9.17
CA ALA A 326 8.24 -40.69 9.20
C ALA A 326 6.73 -40.86 8.89
N ALA A 327 5.88 -39.98 9.43
CA ALA A 327 4.45 -40.01 9.18
C ALA A 327 4.12 -39.71 7.70
N ILE A 328 4.72 -38.66 7.13
CA ILE A 328 4.51 -38.29 5.72
C ILE A 328 4.95 -39.43 4.78
N LEU A 329 6.11 -40.05 5.05
CA LEU A 329 6.60 -41.17 4.24
C LEU A 329 5.67 -42.40 4.32
N LEU A 330 5.08 -42.67 5.49
CA LEU A 330 4.13 -43.77 5.67
C LEU A 330 2.84 -43.55 4.88
N CYS A 331 2.29 -42.33 4.87
CA CYS A 331 1.10 -41.97 4.09
C CYS A 331 1.33 -42.10 2.57
N VAL A 332 2.51 -41.70 2.07
CA VAL A 332 2.88 -41.85 0.66
C VAL A 332 3.05 -43.32 0.27
N ILE A 333 3.58 -44.17 1.16
CA ILE A 333 3.66 -45.62 0.91
C ILE A 333 2.26 -46.25 0.90
N LEU A 334 1.38 -45.91 1.86
CA LEU A 334 0.02 -46.45 1.94
C LEU A 334 -0.82 -46.10 0.70
N THR A 335 -0.76 -44.87 0.22
CA THR A 335 -1.49 -44.43 -0.98
C THR A 335 -1.00 -45.13 -2.26
N VAL A 336 0.31 -45.33 -2.43
CA VAL A 336 0.86 -46.07 -3.58
C VAL A 336 0.52 -47.57 -3.54
N VAL A 337 0.51 -48.17 -2.35
CA VAL A 337 0.20 -49.61 -2.18
C VAL A 337 -1.30 -49.89 -2.33
N LEU A 338 -2.19 -49.04 -1.79
CA LEU A 338 -3.64 -49.24 -1.87
C LEU A 338 -4.24 -48.80 -3.21
N GLY A 339 -3.65 -47.83 -3.91
CA GLY A 339 -4.07 -47.41 -5.26
C GLY A 339 -3.82 -48.44 -6.37
N SER A 340 -3.29 -49.61 -6.05
CA SER A 340 -2.85 -50.65 -7.00
C SER A 340 -3.65 -51.96 -6.89
N GLY A 341 -4.97 -51.89 -6.62
CA GLY A 341 -5.79 -53.08 -6.35
C GLY A 341 -7.24 -53.02 -6.84
N SER A 342 -7.51 -53.72 -7.95
CA SER A 342 -8.80 -54.36 -8.32
C SER A 342 -10.08 -53.50 -8.44
N GLY A 343 -10.78 -53.64 -9.56
CA GLY A 343 -12.19 -53.24 -9.67
C GLY A 343 -13.04 -54.35 -10.28
N LYS A 344 -14.24 -54.59 -9.73
CA LYS A 344 -15.48 -55.00 -10.44
C LYS A 344 -16.67 -55.24 -9.50
N ALA A 345 -17.83 -54.77 -9.95
CA ALA A 345 -19.20 -55.27 -9.73
C ALA A 345 -19.80 -55.36 -8.31
N LEU A 346 -20.98 -54.74 -8.14
CA LEU A 346 -22.23 -55.39 -7.70
C LEU A 346 -23.44 -54.49 -8.06
N PHE A 347 -24.60 -55.09 -8.32
CA PHE A 347 -25.89 -54.44 -8.65
C PHE A 347 -26.96 -54.91 -7.64
N ALA A 348 -27.95 -54.05 -7.33
CA ALA A 348 -29.38 -54.39 -7.18
C ALA A 348 -30.23 -53.14 -6.82
N ASP A 349 -31.34 -52.96 -7.55
CA ASP A 349 -32.74 -52.55 -7.21
C ASP A 349 -33.07 -51.90 -5.83
N ASP A 350 -34.16 -51.12 -5.65
CA ASP A 350 -35.48 -51.18 -6.30
C ASP A 350 -36.25 -49.81 -6.31
N THR A 351 -37.54 -49.85 -6.69
CA THR A 351 -38.41 -48.80 -7.24
C THR A 351 -39.34 -48.05 -6.27
N ALA A 352 -39.83 -46.86 -6.68
CA ALA A 352 -41.20 -46.32 -6.43
C ALA A 352 -41.44 -45.02 -7.25
N ALA A 353 -42.69 -44.59 -7.48
CA ALA A 353 -43.03 -43.55 -8.47
C ALA A 353 -44.16 -42.54 -8.08
N GLY A 354 -44.19 -41.40 -8.79
CA GLY A 354 -45.35 -40.51 -9.02
C GLY A 354 -45.24 -39.07 -8.49
N SER A 355 -45.94 -38.03 -8.99
CA SER A 355 -46.67 -37.80 -10.28
C SER A 355 -47.48 -36.48 -10.21
N VAL A 356 -47.55 -35.66 -11.30
CA VAL A 356 -48.71 -34.80 -11.70
C VAL A 356 -49.06 -33.56 -10.81
N THR A 357 -49.47 -32.33 -11.24
CA THR A 357 -49.44 -31.52 -12.51
C THR A 357 -49.84 -30.03 -12.25
N GLN A 358 -49.51 -29.12 -13.20
CA GLN A 358 -50.34 -28.00 -13.74
C GLN A 358 -50.43 -26.56 -13.14
N GLN A 359 -50.20 -25.59 -14.06
CA GLN A 359 -50.98 -24.36 -14.41
C GLN A 359 -50.85 -22.96 -13.74
N SER A 360 -50.24 -22.05 -14.52
CA SER A 360 -50.74 -20.74 -15.03
C SER A 360 -51.00 -19.48 -14.17
N GLU A 361 -50.26 -18.43 -14.54
CA GLU A 361 -50.71 -17.04 -14.89
C GLU A 361 -50.89 -15.87 -13.87
N THR A 362 -50.20 -14.77 -14.22
CA THR A 362 -50.55 -13.32 -14.07
C THR A 362 -50.30 -12.48 -12.79
N TYR A 363 -49.34 -11.54 -12.94
CA TYR A 363 -49.28 -10.13 -12.51
C TYR A 363 -49.27 -9.62 -11.04
N ASN A 364 -48.39 -8.61 -10.86
CA ASN A 364 -48.44 -7.41 -9.99
C ASN A 364 -47.80 -7.38 -8.57
N TYR A 365 -46.68 -6.63 -8.51
CA TYR A 365 -46.37 -5.51 -7.58
C TYR A 365 -46.43 -5.72 -6.05
N GLY A 366 -45.25 -5.68 -5.39
CA GLY A 366 -45.12 -5.19 -4.01
C GLY A 366 -43.97 -5.74 -3.15
N GLY A 367 -43.24 -4.84 -2.48
CA GLY A 367 -42.78 -5.03 -1.09
C GLY A 367 -41.47 -5.81 -0.79
N ASN A 368 -40.39 -5.05 -0.58
CA ASN A 368 -39.45 -5.14 0.56
C ASN A 368 -39.05 -6.50 1.22
N ILE A 369 -37.72 -6.75 1.18
CA ILE A 369 -36.81 -7.00 2.34
C ILE A 369 -36.56 -8.44 2.87
N TYR A 370 -35.25 -8.75 2.95
CA TYR A 370 -34.47 -9.78 3.72
C TYR A 370 -34.59 -11.32 3.47
N ASP A 371 -33.42 -11.86 3.08
CA ASP A 371 -32.63 -12.98 3.66
C ASP A 371 -32.63 -14.44 3.13
N TYR A 372 -31.37 -14.92 3.05
CA TYR A 372 -30.78 -16.27 3.19
C TYR A 372 -31.02 -17.48 2.24
N HIS A 373 -29.85 -18.08 1.90
CA HIS A 373 -29.49 -19.50 1.70
C HIS A 373 -29.99 -20.37 0.51
N GLY A 374 -29.00 -21.00 -0.15
CA GLY A 374 -29.10 -22.28 -0.90
C GLY A 374 -29.72 -22.22 -2.30
N GLU A 375 -29.53 -23.21 -3.18
CA GLU A 375 -28.37 -24.08 -3.46
C GLU A 375 -28.52 -24.59 -4.93
N VAL A 376 -27.77 -25.61 -5.39
CA VAL A 376 -27.62 -25.92 -6.84
C VAL A 376 -28.64 -26.94 -7.36
N GLY A 377 -29.16 -26.73 -8.58
CA GLY A 377 -29.96 -27.71 -9.33
C GLY A 377 -29.93 -27.50 -10.86
N ILE A 378 -29.61 -28.58 -11.60
CA ILE A 378 -29.56 -28.73 -13.07
C ILE A 378 -30.60 -29.82 -13.43
N GLY A 379 -31.28 -29.89 -14.58
CA GLY A 379 -31.30 -29.12 -15.83
C GLY A 379 -32.11 -29.90 -16.90
N ASP A 380 -32.10 -29.44 -18.16
CA ASP A 380 -32.49 -30.18 -19.39
C ASP A 380 -33.96 -30.72 -19.40
N GLU A 381 -34.55 -31.43 -20.39
CA GLU A 381 -34.22 -32.03 -21.71
C GLU A 381 -35.48 -31.79 -22.62
N ASP A 382 -35.59 -31.88 -23.96
CA ASP A 382 -34.75 -32.03 -25.19
C ASP A 382 -35.58 -31.33 -26.34
N ASP A 383 -35.70 -31.62 -27.65
CA ASP A 383 -35.13 -32.48 -28.73
C ASP A 383 -35.51 -31.79 -30.08
N GLU A 384 -34.72 -31.95 -31.15
CA GLU A 384 -35.28 -32.32 -32.47
C GLU A 384 -34.25 -33.00 -33.41
N THR A 385 -34.32 -34.33 -33.41
CA THR A 385 -33.80 -35.37 -34.34
C THR A 385 -33.10 -34.99 -35.67
N THR A 386 -32.04 -35.75 -36.03
CA THR A 386 -31.90 -36.35 -37.38
C THR A 386 -30.77 -37.41 -37.47
N GLU A 387 -30.96 -38.44 -38.30
CA GLU A 387 -30.06 -39.57 -38.58
C GLU A 387 -30.24 -40.04 -40.06
N PRO A 388 -29.47 -40.99 -40.65
CA PRO A 388 -28.13 -41.50 -40.33
C PRO A 388 -27.18 -41.62 -41.57
N SER A 389 -25.94 -42.10 -41.39
CA SER A 389 -25.28 -43.04 -42.34
C SER A 389 -23.92 -43.57 -41.83
N THR A 390 -23.44 -44.68 -42.41
CA THR A 390 -22.37 -45.54 -41.86
C THR A 390 -21.06 -45.53 -42.67
N VAL A 391 -19.91 -45.71 -41.99
CA VAL A 391 -18.63 -46.12 -42.57
C VAL A 391 -17.96 -47.16 -41.66
N GLN A 392 -17.13 -48.05 -42.23
CA GLN A 392 -16.68 -49.31 -41.61
C GLN A 392 -15.44 -49.20 -40.69
N ASN A 393 -15.33 -50.17 -39.78
CA ASN A 393 -14.09 -50.49 -39.07
C ASN A 393 -12.96 -50.90 -40.04
N SER A 394 -11.74 -50.43 -39.78
CA SER A 394 -10.52 -51.15 -40.15
C SER A 394 -9.48 -51.02 -39.03
N VAL A 395 -8.78 -52.11 -38.73
CA VAL A 395 -7.79 -52.17 -37.64
C VAL A 395 -6.40 -51.92 -38.19
N PHE A 396 -5.66 -50.99 -37.58
CA PHE A 396 -4.22 -50.85 -37.79
C PHE A 396 -3.49 -50.78 -36.44
N THR A 397 -2.47 -51.61 -36.26
CA THR A 397 -1.73 -51.73 -35.00
C THR A 397 -0.37 -51.04 -35.07
N LEU A 398 0.02 -50.36 -33.98
CA LEU A 398 1.36 -49.79 -33.80
C LEU A 398 1.94 -50.16 -32.42
N PRO A 399 3.06 -50.89 -32.36
CA PRO A 399 3.83 -51.10 -31.14
C PRO A 399 4.93 -50.04 -30.92
N VAL A 400 5.67 -50.18 -29.80
CA VAL A 400 6.93 -49.45 -29.48
C VAL A 400 6.79 -48.01 -28.93
N THR A 401 6.17 -47.87 -27.76
CA THR A 401 6.38 -46.72 -26.83
C THR A 401 6.56 -47.15 -25.37
N ALA A 402 5.78 -48.11 -24.87
CA ALA A 402 5.76 -48.51 -23.45
C ALA A 402 7.11 -49.00 -22.86
N ARG A 403 7.99 -49.59 -23.70
CA ARG A 403 9.28 -50.16 -23.25
C ARG A 403 10.35 -49.10 -22.94
N THR A 404 10.20 -47.91 -23.50
CA THR A 404 11.12 -46.76 -23.30
C THR A 404 10.77 -45.97 -22.03
N LEU A 405 9.50 -45.99 -21.61
CA LEU A 405 9.04 -45.32 -20.39
C LEU A 405 9.45 -46.09 -19.13
N THR A 406 9.24 -47.41 -19.15
CA THR A 406 9.55 -48.32 -18.04
C THR A 406 11.04 -48.39 -17.71
N THR A 407 11.92 -48.36 -18.71
CA THR A 407 13.38 -48.30 -18.51
C THR A 407 13.85 -46.97 -17.91
N LYS A 408 13.27 -45.82 -18.32
CA LYS A 408 13.56 -44.52 -17.68
C LYS A 408 13.10 -44.47 -16.23
N LEU A 409 11.92 -44.98 -15.92
CA LEU A 409 11.38 -44.98 -14.56
C LEU A 409 12.23 -45.81 -13.58
N ALA A 410 12.72 -46.97 -14.03
CA ALA A 410 13.63 -47.81 -13.25
C ALA A 410 14.99 -47.14 -12.96
N ALA A 411 15.55 -46.41 -13.94
CA ALA A 411 16.78 -45.64 -13.76
C ALA A 411 16.62 -44.53 -12.71
N THR A 412 15.52 -43.78 -12.75
CA THR A 412 15.20 -42.75 -11.74
C THR A 412 15.08 -43.36 -10.34
N ALA A 413 14.39 -44.49 -10.19
CA ALA A 413 14.24 -45.17 -8.89
C ALA A 413 15.59 -45.64 -8.32
N ALA A 414 16.50 -46.16 -9.15
CA ALA A 414 17.84 -46.56 -8.74
C ALA A 414 18.70 -45.36 -8.29
N THR A 415 18.59 -44.23 -8.99
CA THR A 415 19.26 -42.97 -8.62
C THR A 415 18.78 -42.47 -7.25
N VAL A 416 17.46 -42.35 -7.05
CA VAL A 416 16.87 -41.91 -5.77
C VAL A 416 17.32 -42.80 -4.61
N LYS A 417 17.28 -44.13 -4.78
CA LYS A 417 17.70 -45.10 -3.76
C LYS A 417 19.19 -44.95 -3.39
N THR A 418 20.03 -44.54 -4.34
CA THR A 418 21.46 -44.28 -4.11
C THR A 418 21.67 -42.97 -3.35
N THR A 419 20.99 -41.89 -3.76
CA THR A 419 21.05 -40.57 -3.09
C THR A 419 20.62 -40.65 -1.62
N VAL A 420 19.52 -41.35 -1.32
CA VAL A 420 19.05 -41.55 0.06
C VAL A 420 20.10 -42.30 0.91
N LYS A 421 20.73 -43.34 0.37
CA LYS A 421 21.79 -44.10 1.07
C LYS A 421 23.02 -43.23 1.39
N ASN A 422 23.41 -42.37 0.45
CA ASN A 422 24.53 -41.45 0.65
C ASN A 422 24.22 -40.41 1.74
N ILE A 423 23.03 -39.79 1.71
CA ILE A 423 22.59 -38.82 2.74
C ILE A 423 22.56 -39.47 4.13
N ALA A 424 21.99 -40.67 4.26
CA ALA A 424 21.95 -41.40 5.54
C ALA A 424 23.35 -41.73 6.07
N THR A 425 24.30 -42.05 5.18
CA THR A 425 25.69 -42.33 5.56
C THR A 425 26.39 -41.07 6.07
N THR A 426 26.23 -39.93 5.38
CA THR A 426 26.80 -38.63 5.78
C THR A 426 26.29 -38.19 7.16
N ILE A 427 24.99 -38.33 7.42
CA ILE A 427 24.39 -38.00 8.73
C ILE A 427 25.01 -38.87 9.83
N ALA A 428 25.18 -40.18 9.60
CA ALA A 428 25.76 -41.11 10.56
C ALA A 428 27.23 -40.83 10.91
N THR A 429 28.02 -40.26 9.98
CA THR A 429 29.38 -39.79 10.30
C THR A 429 29.39 -38.50 11.12
N THR A 430 28.52 -37.54 10.80
CA THR A 430 28.48 -36.23 11.49
C THR A 430 28.08 -36.38 12.95
N VAL A 431 27.08 -37.22 13.25
CA VAL A 431 26.59 -37.45 14.63
C VAL A 431 27.66 -38.04 15.55
N LYS A 432 28.63 -38.80 15.01
CA LYS A 432 29.71 -39.42 15.81
C LYS A 432 30.82 -38.46 16.28
N GLN A 433 30.79 -37.19 15.89
CA GLN A 433 31.84 -36.21 16.27
C GLN A 433 31.44 -35.27 17.43
N THR A 434 30.19 -35.32 17.91
CA THR A 434 29.63 -34.27 18.80
C THR A 434 29.41 -34.66 20.26
N GLU A 435 29.82 -35.86 20.71
CA GLU A 435 29.58 -36.33 22.08
C GLU A 435 30.84 -36.38 22.96
N LYS A 436 31.06 -35.34 23.77
CA LYS A 436 31.81 -35.44 25.04
C LYS A 436 31.34 -34.38 26.06
N PRO A 437 31.12 -34.70 27.36
CA PRO A 437 30.47 -33.77 28.30
C PRO A 437 31.42 -32.78 28.99
N ALA A 438 30.85 -31.77 29.66
CA ALA A 438 31.55 -30.72 30.39
C ALA A 438 31.27 -30.74 31.92
N GLN A 439 32.11 -30.08 32.72
CA GLN A 439 31.86 -29.75 34.13
C GLN A 439 32.39 -28.33 34.51
N PRO A 440 31.93 -27.71 35.63
CA PRO A 440 32.08 -26.27 35.88
C PRO A 440 32.96 -25.87 37.10
N SER A 441 33.43 -24.62 37.11
CA SER A 441 34.09 -23.87 38.21
C SER A 441 34.07 -22.38 37.81
N THR A 442 33.38 -21.41 38.43
CA THR A 442 33.40 -20.78 39.78
C THR A 442 34.53 -19.75 40.05
N ALA A 443 34.13 -18.69 40.76
CA ALA A 443 34.93 -17.60 41.36
C ALA A 443 35.66 -16.56 40.47
N LYS A 444 35.58 -15.29 40.92
CA LYS A 444 36.53 -14.20 40.66
C LYS A 444 36.89 -13.58 42.02
N THR A 445 38.13 -13.12 42.18
CA THR A 445 38.66 -12.48 43.40
C THR A 445 39.04 -11.02 43.12
N THR A 446 39.04 -10.19 44.16
CA THR A 446 39.26 -8.74 44.12
C THR A 446 40.70 -8.35 44.51
N GLU A 447 41.30 -7.38 43.82
CA GLU A 447 42.47 -6.57 44.24
C GLU A 447 42.70 -5.42 43.22
N GLN A 448 43.44 -4.33 43.48
CA GLN A 448 43.22 -3.29 44.51
C GLN A 448 44.01 -2.00 44.14
N ILE A 449 43.38 -0.80 44.18
CA ILE A 449 43.99 0.58 44.16
C ILE A 449 45.03 0.91 43.04
N THR A 450 45.63 2.12 42.89
CA THR A 450 45.46 3.45 43.54
C THR A 450 45.19 4.56 42.46
N GLU A 451 45.67 5.83 42.37
CA GLU A 451 46.58 6.72 43.14
C GLU A 451 46.13 8.23 43.06
N LYS A 452 47.07 9.20 42.94
CA LYS A 452 46.89 10.67 42.91
C LYS A 452 48.17 11.35 42.30
N PRO A 453 48.39 12.69 42.26
CA PRO A 453 47.59 13.90 42.62
C PRO A 453 47.36 14.82 41.37
N THR A 454 47.35 16.17 41.26
CA THR A 454 47.62 17.34 42.16
C THR A 454 46.95 18.66 41.69
N GLU A 455 46.06 19.23 42.52
CA GLU A 455 45.76 20.67 42.81
C GLU A 455 45.62 21.78 41.72
N LYS A 456 45.31 23.01 42.22
CA LYS A 456 44.71 24.19 41.57
C LYS A 456 45.11 25.46 42.36
N PRO A 457 45.16 26.66 41.74
CA PRO A 457 44.47 27.83 42.34
C PRO A 457 43.60 28.58 41.30
N THR A 458 42.31 28.90 41.54
CA THR A 458 41.78 29.99 42.39
C THR A 458 41.93 31.34 41.67
N GLU A 459 40.93 32.18 41.37
CA GLU A 459 39.46 32.22 41.42
C GLU A 459 39.13 33.68 40.99
N ALA A 460 38.07 33.93 40.23
CA ALA A 460 37.40 35.25 40.26
C ALA A 460 35.93 35.05 39.91
N LYS A 461 35.02 35.40 40.84
CA LYS A 461 33.57 35.31 40.62
C LYS A 461 33.05 36.65 40.14
N THR A 462 32.37 36.66 38.99
CA THR A 462 31.45 37.74 38.62
C THR A 462 30.16 37.11 38.11
N THR A 463 29.06 37.30 38.84
CA THR A 463 27.78 36.65 38.57
C THR A 463 26.87 37.53 37.70
N SER A 464 26.64 37.13 36.46
CA SER A 464 25.49 37.63 35.68
C SER A 464 25.00 36.62 34.65
N LYS A 465 23.69 36.36 34.68
CA LYS A 465 22.85 35.67 33.67
C LYS A 465 23.42 34.38 33.02
N LYS A 466 22.82 33.23 33.37
CA LYS A 466 22.71 32.11 32.43
C LYS A 466 22.01 32.59 31.16
N SER A 467 22.71 32.63 30.03
CA SER A 467 22.09 32.43 28.72
C SER A 467 21.97 30.92 28.50
N SER A 468 20.78 30.35 28.76
CA SER A 468 20.49 28.96 28.44
C SER A 468 20.33 28.82 26.92
N SER A 469 21.44 28.63 26.22
CA SER A 469 21.44 28.09 24.87
C SER A 469 21.02 26.63 24.96
N ASN A 470 19.73 26.36 24.78
CA ASN A 470 19.23 25.00 24.56
C ASN A 470 19.75 24.51 23.21
N GLY A 471 20.94 23.93 23.23
CA GLY A 471 21.31 22.91 22.27
C GLY A 471 20.67 21.61 22.72
N ASP A 472 19.58 21.22 22.05
CA ASP A 472 19.16 19.83 22.02
C ASP A 472 20.00 19.15 20.92
N GLY A 473 20.56 17.97 21.18
CA GLY A 473 21.51 17.30 20.27
C GLY A 473 20.92 16.94 18.90
N LYS A 474 21.72 16.36 18.00
CA LYS A 474 21.31 16.06 16.62
C LYS A 474 21.57 14.64 16.19
N PHE A 475 20.69 14.10 15.36
CA PHE A 475 20.88 12.85 14.64
C PHE A 475 21.54 13.14 13.29
N VAL A 476 22.65 12.46 13.01
CA VAL A 476 23.44 12.58 11.77
C VAL A 476 23.27 11.30 10.96
N PHE A 477 22.61 11.40 9.81
CA PHE A 477 22.40 10.30 8.87
C PHE A 477 23.42 10.38 7.73
N LYS A 478 24.20 9.32 7.51
CA LYS A 478 25.02 9.15 6.29
C LYS A 478 24.29 8.18 5.37
N VAL A 479 23.76 8.69 4.26
CA VAL A 479 22.78 8.01 3.39
C VAL A 479 23.41 7.70 2.03
N TYR A 480 23.24 6.48 1.52
CA TYR A 480 23.87 5.98 0.28
C TYR A 480 22.83 5.56 -0.77
N GLY A 481 23.05 5.94 -2.02
CA GLY A 481 22.09 5.77 -3.12
C GLY A 481 20.80 6.59 -2.93
N TRP A 482 20.00 6.76 -3.98
CA TRP A 482 18.72 7.46 -3.95
C TRP A 482 17.59 6.57 -4.48
N GLY A 483 16.46 6.54 -3.76
CA GLY A 483 15.29 5.72 -4.10
C GLY A 483 15.06 4.56 -3.13
N HIS A 484 14.37 3.51 -3.60
CA HIS A 484 13.99 2.35 -2.79
C HIS A 484 14.90 1.12 -2.98
N GLY A 485 15.84 1.12 -3.92
CA GLY A 485 16.87 0.07 -4.07
C GLY A 485 16.44 -1.23 -4.75
N VAL A 486 15.13 -1.48 -4.93
CA VAL A 486 14.59 -2.74 -5.46
C VAL A 486 14.51 -2.73 -6.99
N GLY A 487 14.92 -3.81 -7.65
CA GLY A 487 14.86 -3.95 -9.11
C GLY A 487 15.97 -3.19 -9.83
N MET A 488 15.65 -2.48 -10.93
CA MET A 488 16.67 -1.86 -11.77
C MET A 488 17.16 -0.51 -11.22
N SER A 489 18.46 -0.39 -11.00
CA SER A 489 19.12 0.92 -10.84
C SER A 489 19.23 1.62 -12.19
N GLN A 490 18.79 2.86 -12.27
CA GLN A 490 18.84 3.70 -13.46
C GLN A 490 20.28 4.12 -13.78
N GLN A 491 21.02 4.62 -12.79
CA GLN A 491 22.45 4.95 -12.96
C GLN A 491 23.28 3.69 -13.23
N GLY A 492 22.93 2.57 -12.58
CA GLY A 492 23.53 1.26 -12.83
C GLY A 492 23.31 0.76 -14.25
N ALA A 493 22.08 0.84 -14.78
CA ALA A 493 21.75 0.52 -16.17
C ALA A 493 22.47 1.44 -17.18
N ILE A 494 22.54 2.74 -16.89
CA ILE A 494 23.33 3.71 -17.68
C ILE A 494 24.81 3.31 -17.72
N GLN A 495 25.39 2.89 -16.60
CA GLN A 495 26.79 2.45 -16.58
C GLN A 495 26.99 1.11 -17.28
N MET A 496 26.10 0.13 -17.09
CA MET A 496 26.15 -1.15 -17.83
C MET A 496 26.08 -0.93 -19.35
N ALA A 497 25.27 0.02 -19.82
CA ALA A 497 25.18 0.38 -21.23
C ALA A 497 26.44 1.09 -21.76
N LYS A 498 27.09 1.94 -20.96
CA LYS A 498 28.42 2.52 -21.30
C LYS A 498 29.51 1.45 -21.37
N ASP A 499 29.43 0.44 -20.51
CA ASP A 499 30.29 -0.76 -20.49
C ASP A 499 29.97 -1.73 -21.66
N GLY A 500 29.02 -1.41 -22.55
CA GLY A 500 28.68 -2.21 -23.73
C GLY A 500 27.62 -3.30 -23.52
N SER A 501 26.91 -3.30 -22.39
CA SER A 501 25.82 -4.24 -22.13
C SER A 501 24.57 -3.87 -22.95
N SER A 502 24.00 -4.85 -23.65
CA SER A 502 22.68 -4.70 -24.29
C SER A 502 21.56 -4.59 -23.25
N TYR A 503 20.42 -4.02 -23.65
CA TYR A 503 19.25 -3.90 -22.78
C TYR A 503 18.78 -5.25 -22.23
N LYS A 504 18.97 -6.33 -23.00
CA LYS A 504 18.63 -7.71 -22.60
C LYS A 504 19.51 -8.19 -21.44
N GLN A 505 20.80 -7.87 -21.46
CA GLN A 505 21.74 -8.19 -20.37
C GLN A 505 21.48 -7.33 -19.13
N ILE A 506 21.13 -6.05 -19.31
CA ILE A 506 20.73 -5.15 -18.22
C ILE A 506 19.48 -5.70 -17.50
N LEU A 507 18.43 -6.04 -18.24
CA LEU A 507 17.20 -6.58 -17.66
C LEU A 507 17.42 -7.95 -17.00
N ALA A 508 18.19 -8.86 -17.61
CA ALA A 508 18.49 -10.17 -17.02
C ALA A 508 19.33 -10.07 -15.73
N HIS A 509 20.13 -9.01 -15.58
CA HIS A 509 20.92 -8.74 -14.38
C HIS A 509 20.06 -8.19 -13.22
N TYR A 510 19.10 -7.31 -13.52
CA TYR A 510 18.24 -6.69 -12.50
C TYR A 510 16.96 -7.47 -12.17
N TYR A 511 16.53 -8.38 -13.05
CA TYR A 511 15.34 -9.22 -12.88
C TYR A 511 15.69 -10.72 -13.13
N PRO A 512 16.58 -11.32 -12.32
CA PRO A 512 17.03 -12.70 -12.50
C PRO A 512 15.86 -13.70 -12.47
N GLY A 513 15.90 -14.70 -13.35
CA GLY A 513 14.85 -15.72 -13.49
C GLY A 513 13.63 -15.27 -14.32
N THR A 514 13.61 -14.04 -14.84
CA THR A 514 12.63 -13.59 -15.84
C THR A 514 13.07 -13.94 -17.27
N THR A 515 12.14 -13.81 -18.22
CA THR A 515 12.43 -13.91 -19.67
C THR A 515 11.91 -12.66 -20.39
N LEU A 516 12.38 -12.42 -21.61
CA LEU A 516 11.81 -11.38 -22.48
C LEU A 516 10.87 -12.02 -23.50
N LYS A 517 9.64 -11.53 -23.57
CA LYS A 517 8.62 -11.97 -24.53
C LYS A 517 8.12 -10.81 -25.39
N THR A 518 7.60 -11.14 -26.56
CA THR A 518 6.85 -10.22 -27.42
C THR A 518 5.37 -10.26 -27.05
N ASP A 519 4.75 -9.10 -26.89
CA ASP A 519 3.34 -8.96 -26.58
C ASP A 519 2.49 -8.87 -27.86
N SER A 520 1.71 -9.91 -28.15
CA SER A 520 0.82 -9.94 -29.32
C SER A 520 -0.32 -8.93 -29.22
N ASN A 521 -0.65 -8.48 -28.00
CA ASN A 521 -1.84 -7.68 -27.69
C ASN A 521 -1.44 -6.30 -27.16
N THR A 522 -0.45 -5.67 -27.79
CA THR A 522 0.01 -4.31 -27.41
C THR A 522 -1.04 -3.28 -27.82
N PRO A 523 -1.56 -2.44 -26.90
CA PRO A 523 -2.51 -1.40 -27.27
C PRO A 523 -1.82 -0.21 -27.94
N LYS A 524 -2.57 0.57 -28.73
CA LYS A 524 -2.07 1.82 -29.32
C LYS A 524 -2.00 2.98 -28.32
N THR A 525 -2.74 2.88 -27.21
CA THR A 525 -2.91 3.90 -26.18
C THR A 525 -2.76 3.32 -24.78
N VAL A 526 -2.61 4.20 -23.79
CA VAL A 526 -2.53 3.91 -22.35
C VAL A 526 -3.40 4.95 -21.66
N ILE A 527 -4.28 4.53 -20.75
CA ILE A 527 -4.98 5.46 -19.87
C ILE A 527 -4.00 5.85 -18.77
N TYR A 528 -3.60 7.12 -18.70
CA TYR A 528 -2.67 7.65 -17.71
C TYR A 528 -3.34 8.79 -16.94
N GLY A 529 -3.51 8.61 -15.62
CA GLY A 529 -4.19 9.60 -14.77
C GLY A 529 -5.68 9.83 -15.07
N GLY A 530 -6.29 9.01 -15.94
CA GLY A 530 -7.66 9.17 -16.44
C GLY A 530 -7.74 9.70 -17.87
N GLU A 531 -6.63 10.16 -18.47
CA GLU A 531 -6.56 10.62 -19.85
C GLU A 531 -6.03 9.51 -20.78
N GLU A 532 -6.55 9.38 -22.00
CA GLU A 532 -6.05 8.43 -22.99
C GLU A 532 -4.86 9.02 -23.76
N ILE A 533 -3.69 8.38 -23.66
CA ILE A 533 -2.43 8.87 -24.23
C ILE A 533 -1.85 7.83 -25.21
N PRO A 534 -1.38 8.21 -26.41
CA PRO A 534 -0.68 7.31 -27.33
C PRO A 534 0.52 6.64 -26.67
N ILE A 535 0.67 5.32 -26.84
CA ILE A 535 1.65 4.53 -26.08
C ILE A 535 3.10 4.99 -26.28
N VAL A 536 3.43 5.49 -27.48
CA VAL A 536 4.74 6.08 -27.79
C VAL A 536 4.98 7.36 -26.97
N LYS A 537 3.97 8.24 -26.84
CA LYS A 537 4.05 9.47 -26.03
C LYS A 537 4.20 9.13 -24.55
N TYR A 538 3.39 8.21 -24.03
CA TYR A 538 3.48 7.72 -22.65
C TYR A 538 4.89 7.17 -22.35
N LEU A 539 5.39 6.19 -23.12
CA LEU A 539 6.69 5.57 -22.89
C LEU A 539 7.87 6.55 -23.04
N CYS A 540 7.83 7.46 -24.02
CA CYS A 540 8.85 8.48 -24.18
C CYS A 540 8.81 9.52 -23.05
N GLY A 541 7.63 10.02 -22.67
CA GLY A 541 7.44 10.99 -21.59
C GLY A 541 7.93 10.47 -20.25
N THR A 542 7.55 9.24 -19.88
CA THR A 542 8.02 8.59 -18.64
C THR A 542 9.54 8.38 -18.68
N THR A 543 10.08 7.75 -19.73
CA THR A 543 11.55 7.53 -19.84
C THR A 543 12.35 8.84 -19.82
N LYS A 544 11.77 9.94 -20.34
CA LYS A 544 12.35 11.28 -20.31
C LYS A 544 12.36 11.94 -18.91
N ARG A 545 11.43 11.61 -18.01
CA ARG A 545 11.51 12.04 -16.60
C ARG A 545 12.49 11.19 -15.80
N GLU A 546 12.45 9.88 -16.02
CA GLU A 546 13.17 8.89 -15.23
C GLU A 546 14.69 8.95 -15.47
N ILE A 547 15.16 8.67 -16.70
CA ILE A 547 16.60 8.57 -16.99
C ILE A 547 17.12 9.61 -18.00
N GLY A 548 16.20 10.40 -18.57
CA GLY A 548 16.52 11.45 -19.54
C GLY A 548 16.86 10.91 -20.94
N ALA A 549 16.36 11.59 -21.97
CA ALA A 549 16.51 11.18 -23.37
C ALA A 549 17.95 11.22 -23.92
N GLY A 550 18.91 11.75 -23.15
CA GLY A 550 20.34 11.73 -23.48
C GLY A 550 21.11 10.53 -22.93
N SER A 551 20.44 9.60 -22.22
CA SER A 551 21.06 8.37 -21.72
C SER A 551 21.43 7.39 -22.85
N PRO A 552 22.37 6.45 -22.62
CA PRO A 552 22.79 5.48 -23.64
C PRO A 552 21.62 4.64 -24.16
N VAL A 553 21.62 4.34 -25.46
CA VAL A 553 20.46 3.73 -26.15
C VAL A 553 19.99 2.40 -25.53
N GLU A 554 20.90 1.57 -25.05
CA GLU A 554 20.55 0.29 -24.40
C GLU A 554 19.97 0.48 -22.98
N ALA A 555 20.32 1.58 -22.29
CA ALA A 555 19.67 1.97 -21.04
C ALA A 555 18.28 2.58 -21.31
N LEU A 556 18.11 3.37 -22.39
CA LEU A 556 16.79 3.83 -22.84
C LEU A 556 15.87 2.64 -23.14
N LYS A 557 16.34 1.64 -23.89
CA LYS A 557 15.57 0.42 -24.18
C LYS A 557 15.22 -0.37 -22.91
N ALA A 558 16.14 -0.50 -21.95
CA ALA A 558 15.85 -1.18 -20.68
C ALA A 558 14.75 -0.44 -19.90
N GLN A 559 14.84 0.89 -19.77
CA GLN A 559 13.83 1.70 -19.09
C GLN A 559 12.47 1.67 -19.80
N LEU A 560 12.45 1.71 -21.14
CA LEU A 560 11.24 1.57 -21.97
C LEU A 560 10.55 0.22 -21.73
N VAL A 561 11.31 -0.88 -21.74
CA VAL A 561 10.78 -2.24 -21.46
C VAL A 561 10.25 -2.34 -20.03
N CYS A 562 10.90 -1.71 -19.05
CA CYS A 562 10.37 -1.64 -17.68
C CYS A 562 9.09 -0.79 -17.59
N ALA A 563 9.02 0.37 -18.24
CA ALA A 563 7.83 1.23 -18.26
C ALA A 563 6.64 0.54 -18.95
N TYR A 564 6.90 -0.22 -20.02
CA TYR A 564 5.90 -1.04 -20.70
C TYR A 564 5.42 -2.20 -19.83
N SER A 565 6.35 -2.99 -19.27
CA SER A 565 6.01 -4.15 -18.44
C SER A 565 5.23 -3.74 -17.19
N PHE A 566 5.61 -2.61 -16.56
CA PHE A 566 4.87 -2.00 -15.46
C PHE A 566 3.45 -1.56 -15.88
N ALA A 567 3.29 -0.90 -17.05
CA ALA A 567 1.97 -0.55 -17.57
C ALA A 567 1.11 -1.78 -17.85
N LYS A 568 1.71 -2.87 -18.36
CA LYS A 568 1.04 -4.17 -18.55
C LYS A 568 0.58 -4.79 -17.23
N THR A 569 1.31 -4.62 -16.12
CA THR A 569 0.80 -5.01 -14.78
C THR A 569 -0.43 -4.21 -14.33
N TYR A 570 -0.71 -3.06 -14.94
CA TYR A 570 -1.92 -2.27 -14.68
C TYR A 570 -2.95 -2.35 -15.83
N ASN A 571 -2.83 -3.35 -16.71
CA ASN A 571 -3.66 -3.49 -17.92
C ASN A 571 -3.77 -2.18 -18.73
N PHE A 572 -2.68 -1.39 -18.74
CA PHE A 572 -2.57 -0.08 -19.38
C PHE A 572 -3.53 1.01 -18.86
N ASN A 573 -4.06 0.87 -17.64
CA ASN A 573 -4.72 1.93 -16.88
C ASN A 573 -3.87 2.33 -15.66
N VAL A 574 -3.00 3.33 -15.83
CA VAL A 574 -1.96 3.70 -14.86
C VAL A 574 -2.29 5.03 -14.17
N PRO A 575 -2.56 5.05 -12.86
CA PRO A 575 -2.75 6.31 -12.13
C PRO A 575 -1.51 7.21 -12.18
N ALA A 576 -1.69 8.52 -12.34
CA ALA A 576 -0.61 9.50 -12.42
C ALA A 576 0.26 9.61 -11.14
N SER A 577 -0.13 8.94 -10.05
CA SER A 577 0.63 8.82 -8.81
C SER A 577 1.74 7.75 -8.86
N GLN A 578 1.89 7.00 -9.95
CA GLN A 578 2.79 5.83 -10.00
C GLN A 578 4.23 6.12 -10.43
N HIS A 579 4.46 7.10 -11.30
CA HIS A 579 5.78 7.51 -11.78
C HIS A 579 5.70 8.91 -12.39
N ALA A 580 6.84 9.52 -12.75
CA ALA A 580 6.83 10.84 -13.37
C ALA A 580 6.65 10.75 -14.90
N TYR A 581 5.83 11.63 -15.47
CA TYR A 581 5.56 11.74 -16.92
C TYR A 581 5.88 13.17 -17.43
N ASP A 582 6.26 13.32 -18.71
CA ASP A 582 6.63 14.59 -19.36
C ASP A 582 5.72 14.86 -20.56
N ASP A 583 4.56 15.51 -20.35
CA ASP A 583 3.58 15.68 -21.42
C ASP A 583 4.05 16.61 -22.56
N GLY A 584 4.87 17.60 -22.21
CA GLY A 584 5.43 18.58 -23.16
C GLY A 584 6.69 18.11 -23.91
N TYR A 585 7.09 16.85 -23.78
CA TYR A 585 8.31 16.37 -24.43
C TYR A 585 8.12 16.04 -25.91
N ALA A 586 8.64 16.91 -26.78
CA ALA A 586 8.77 16.65 -28.21
C ALA A 586 9.79 15.53 -28.47
N TYR A 587 9.31 14.29 -28.55
CA TYR A 587 10.13 13.09 -28.69
C TYR A 587 10.49 12.74 -30.13
N GLU A 588 9.77 13.24 -31.14
CA GLU A 588 9.90 12.81 -32.53
C GLU A 588 11.33 12.96 -33.09
N GLY A 589 11.71 12.01 -33.97
CA GLY A 589 13.07 11.91 -34.52
C GLY A 589 14.22 11.56 -33.55
N THR A 590 14.03 11.69 -32.22
CA THR A 590 15.09 11.51 -31.21
C THR A 590 15.57 10.07 -31.05
N ALA A 591 16.72 9.89 -30.38
CA ALA A 591 17.25 8.57 -30.03
C ALA A 591 16.30 7.78 -29.10
N LEU A 592 15.61 8.45 -28.18
CA LEU A 592 14.60 7.83 -27.31
C LEU A 592 13.39 7.35 -28.11
N HIS A 593 12.90 8.14 -29.08
CA HIS A 593 11.81 7.71 -29.94
C HIS A 593 12.19 6.50 -30.82
N LYS A 594 13.40 6.49 -31.40
CA LYS A 594 13.90 5.33 -32.15
C LYS A 594 13.99 4.08 -31.27
N ALA A 595 14.55 4.20 -30.06
CA ALA A 595 14.56 3.12 -29.09
C ALA A 595 13.15 2.65 -28.68
N CYS A 596 12.17 3.56 -28.61
CA CYS A 596 10.77 3.23 -28.32
C CYS A 596 10.14 2.42 -29.47
N LEU A 597 10.34 2.81 -30.73
CA LEU A 597 9.85 2.07 -31.89
C LEU A 597 10.51 0.69 -32.00
N GLU A 598 11.81 0.57 -31.70
CA GLU A 598 12.51 -0.72 -31.59
C GLU A 598 11.93 -1.61 -30.49
N VAL A 599 11.67 -1.08 -29.30
CA VAL A 599 11.06 -1.83 -28.17
C VAL A 599 9.62 -2.23 -28.47
N LEU A 600 8.87 -1.40 -29.19
CA LEU A 600 7.51 -1.69 -29.64
C LEU A 600 7.47 -2.60 -30.90
N ASN A 601 8.61 -2.99 -31.46
CA ASN A 601 8.75 -3.69 -32.75
C ASN A 601 7.91 -3.07 -33.88
N MET A 602 7.82 -1.74 -33.93
CA MET A 602 7.07 -1.00 -34.95
C MET A 602 7.93 -0.81 -36.21
N SER A 603 7.44 -1.32 -37.35
CA SER A 603 7.97 -0.99 -38.67
C SER A 603 7.11 0.08 -39.36
N SER A 604 7.60 0.66 -40.45
CA SER A 604 6.81 1.55 -41.33
C SER A 604 5.57 0.87 -41.92
N ASP A 605 5.57 -0.47 -41.96
CA ASP A 605 4.63 -1.28 -42.73
C ASP A 605 3.64 -2.04 -41.82
N SER A 606 3.67 -1.80 -40.50
CA SER A 606 2.81 -2.51 -39.54
C SER A 606 2.25 -1.58 -38.47
N ASP A 607 0.96 -1.32 -38.60
CA ASP A 607 0.20 -0.34 -37.81
C ASP A 607 -0.17 -0.83 -36.39
N THR A 608 0.25 -2.04 -36.01
CA THR A 608 -0.02 -2.70 -34.72
C THR A 608 1.29 -2.98 -34.00
N PRO A 609 1.59 -2.29 -32.87
CA PRO A 609 2.80 -2.54 -32.09
C PRO A 609 2.82 -3.96 -31.49
N LYS A 610 4.02 -4.46 -31.19
CA LYS A 610 4.29 -5.79 -30.63
C LYS A 610 5.42 -5.70 -29.61
N ALA A 611 5.15 -5.10 -28.47
CA ALA A 611 6.18 -4.68 -27.51
C ALA A 611 6.97 -5.83 -26.88
N VAL A 612 8.24 -5.60 -26.59
CA VAL A 612 9.04 -6.48 -25.73
C VAL A 612 8.73 -6.17 -24.27
N TYR A 613 8.37 -7.18 -23.49
CA TYR A 613 8.12 -7.08 -22.05
C TYR A 613 8.87 -8.14 -21.26
N VAL A 614 9.04 -7.90 -19.95
CA VAL A 614 9.61 -8.85 -19.01
C VAL A 614 8.51 -9.78 -18.51
N ASP A 615 8.68 -11.07 -18.71
CA ASP A 615 7.77 -12.14 -18.28
C ASP A 615 8.37 -12.93 -17.11
N TYR A 616 7.52 -13.23 -16.13
CA TYR A 616 7.79 -14.23 -15.11
C TYR A 616 6.63 -15.23 -15.06
N ASN A 617 6.93 -16.51 -15.27
CA ASN A 617 5.98 -17.62 -15.26
C ASN A 617 4.69 -17.38 -16.10
N GLY A 618 4.80 -16.69 -17.25
CA GLY A 618 3.64 -16.42 -18.12
C GLY A 618 2.85 -15.15 -17.80
N SER A 619 3.25 -14.39 -16.79
CA SER A 619 2.69 -13.09 -16.42
C SER A 619 3.70 -11.96 -16.61
N ALA A 620 3.22 -10.73 -16.80
CA ALA A 620 4.08 -9.54 -16.84
C ALA A 620 4.77 -9.33 -15.48
N ALA A 621 6.10 -9.20 -15.49
CA ALA A 621 6.89 -9.03 -14.27
C ALA A 621 6.80 -7.60 -13.73
N ARG A 622 6.88 -7.47 -12.40
CA ARG A 622 6.84 -6.21 -11.66
C ARG A 622 8.19 -5.47 -11.76
N THR A 623 8.43 -4.84 -12.90
CA THR A 623 9.69 -4.15 -13.23
C THR A 623 9.82 -2.78 -12.57
N VAL A 624 10.00 -2.77 -11.24
CA VAL A 624 10.31 -1.58 -10.44
C VAL A 624 11.76 -1.12 -10.63
N TYR A 625 11.98 0.19 -10.56
CA TYR A 625 13.27 0.83 -10.79
C TYR A 625 13.44 2.08 -9.92
N PHE A 626 14.68 2.55 -9.76
CA PHE A 626 15.07 3.68 -8.91
C PHE A 626 16.38 4.30 -9.39
N ASP A 627 16.72 5.50 -8.92
CA ASP A 627 17.91 6.24 -9.41
C ASP A 627 19.24 5.49 -9.19
N SER A 628 19.69 5.31 -7.93
CA SER A 628 21.06 4.87 -7.62
C SER A 628 21.17 3.95 -6.40
N VAL A 629 22.07 2.96 -6.43
CA VAL A 629 22.25 2.01 -5.30
C VAL A 629 23.09 2.55 -4.15
N GLY A 630 22.86 2.01 -2.96
CA GLY A 630 23.81 2.07 -1.84
C GLY A 630 25.04 1.16 -2.03
N GLY A 631 24.99 0.21 -2.98
CA GLY A 631 26.13 -0.60 -3.44
C GLY A 631 25.71 -1.89 -4.14
N LYS A 632 24.59 -2.48 -3.70
CA LYS A 632 23.82 -3.53 -4.37
C LYS A 632 22.34 -3.16 -4.39
N THR A 633 21.50 -3.89 -5.12
CA THR A 633 20.04 -3.74 -5.03
C THR A 633 19.50 -4.33 -3.72
N ALA A 634 18.39 -3.76 -3.24
CA ALA A 634 17.61 -4.24 -2.10
C ALA A 634 16.57 -5.28 -2.54
N SER A 635 16.14 -6.12 -1.59
CA SER A 635 15.10 -7.14 -1.77
C SER A 635 13.70 -6.53 -1.62
N ALA A 636 12.74 -6.96 -2.45
CA ALA A 636 11.33 -6.57 -2.34
C ALA A 636 10.69 -7.04 -1.01
N ALA A 637 11.09 -8.21 -0.52
CA ALA A 637 10.62 -8.74 0.76
C ALA A 637 11.12 -7.88 1.92
N ASP A 638 12.38 -7.49 1.91
CA ASP A 638 12.99 -6.68 2.99
C ASP A 638 12.58 -5.21 2.94
N THR A 639 12.27 -4.68 1.75
CA THR A 639 11.89 -3.28 1.53
C THR A 639 10.38 -3.02 1.73
N TRP A 640 9.54 -4.00 1.39
CA TRP A 640 8.07 -3.84 1.29
C TRP A 640 7.26 -5.01 1.90
N GLY A 641 7.89 -6.10 2.35
CA GLY A 641 7.19 -7.34 2.73
C GLY A 641 6.75 -8.21 1.55
N ALA A 642 7.02 -7.80 0.31
CA ALA A 642 6.51 -8.44 -0.91
C ALA A 642 7.34 -9.68 -1.32
N THR A 643 6.89 -10.87 -0.92
CA THR A 643 7.54 -12.16 -1.17
C THR A 643 7.21 -12.78 -2.55
N GLN A 644 6.12 -12.35 -3.18
CA GLN A 644 5.62 -12.85 -4.47
C GLN A 644 6.48 -12.47 -5.69
N TYR A 645 7.57 -11.70 -5.49
CA TYR A 645 8.47 -11.26 -6.54
C TYR A 645 9.89 -11.84 -6.35
N PRO A 646 10.12 -13.15 -6.56
CA PRO A 646 11.43 -13.78 -6.32
C PRO A 646 12.54 -13.25 -7.24
N TYR A 647 12.19 -12.67 -8.39
CA TYR A 647 13.09 -11.95 -9.29
C TYR A 647 13.46 -10.54 -8.81
N LEU A 648 12.90 -10.07 -7.68
CA LEU A 648 13.28 -8.85 -6.97
C LEU A 648 13.98 -9.17 -5.63
N SER A 649 14.80 -10.23 -5.62
CA SER A 649 15.51 -10.76 -4.44
C SER A 649 16.71 -9.91 -3.97
N GLY A 650 17.00 -8.79 -4.64
CA GLY A 650 18.11 -7.91 -4.30
C GLY A 650 19.50 -8.46 -4.66
N GLY A 651 20.54 -7.91 -4.04
CA GLY A 651 21.92 -8.39 -4.16
C GLY A 651 22.64 -8.09 -5.48
N ALA A 652 21.97 -7.59 -6.51
CA ALA A 652 22.57 -7.31 -7.81
C ALA A 652 23.62 -6.19 -7.70
N SER A 653 24.85 -6.47 -8.12
CA SER A 653 25.96 -5.53 -8.08
C SER A 653 25.83 -4.45 -9.14
N CYS A 654 26.26 -3.22 -8.84
CA CYS A 654 26.26 -2.12 -9.79
C CYS A 654 27.66 -1.51 -9.91
N LYS A 655 28.05 -1.09 -11.11
CA LYS A 655 29.32 -0.39 -11.39
C LYS A 655 29.21 1.14 -11.27
N GLU A 656 28.05 1.65 -10.86
CA GLU A 656 27.84 3.08 -10.67
C GLU A 656 28.66 3.62 -9.48
N GLU A 657 28.95 4.92 -9.50
CA GLU A 657 29.50 5.61 -8.33
C GLU A 657 28.40 5.75 -7.26
N VAL A 658 28.61 5.12 -6.10
CA VAL A 658 27.66 5.16 -4.98
C VAL A 658 27.58 6.58 -4.42
N ARG A 659 26.55 7.31 -4.86
CA ARG A 659 26.19 8.64 -4.33
C ARG A 659 25.98 8.56 -2.82
N SER A 660 26.42 9.58 -2.10
CA SER A 660 26.13 9.72 -0.67
C SER A 660 25.71 11.13 -0.30
N THR A 661 25.00 11.28 0.81
CA THR A 661 24.69 12.58 1.41
C THR A 661 24.65 12.46 2.93
N THR A 662 24.92 13.57 3.62
CA THR A 662 24.75 13.67 5.08
C THR A 662 23.53 14.53 5.37
N VAL A 663 22.64 14.07 6.24
CA VAL A 663 21.44 14.79 6.69
C VAL A 663 21.47 14.90 8.20
N GLU A 664 21.42 16.13 8.72
CA GLU A 664 21.33 16.39 10.15
C GLU A 664 19.88 16.75 10.54
N ILE A 665 19.40 16.21 11.65
CA ILE A 665 18.06 16.47 12.19
C ILE A 665 18.19 16.72 13.70
N SER A 666 17.70 17.85 14.20
CA SER A 666 17.71 18.14 15.65
C SER A 666 16.89 17.10 16.42
N ALA A 667 17.20 16.83 17.68
CA ALA A 667 16.39 15.94 18.52
C ALA A 667 14.96 16.48 18.67
N VAL A 668 14.79 17.79 18.75
CA VAL A 668 13.49 18.46 18.75
C VAL A 668 12.68 18.12 17.48
N ASP A 669 13.29 18.13 16.30
CA ASP A 669 12.60 17.81 15.04
C ASP A 669 12.46 16.30 14.81
N MET A 670 13.40 15.49 15.30
CA MET A 670 13.26 14.03 15.31
C MET A 670 12.07 13.60 16.18
N LYS A 671 11.93 14.17 17.38
CA LYS A 671 10.78 13.94 18.27
C LYS A 671 9.46 14.33 17.59
N LYS A 672 9.43 15.45 16.87
CA LYS A 672 8.28 15.82 16.02
C LYS A 672 8.03 14.79 14.92
N TYR A 673 9.04 14.32 14.19
CA TYR A 673 8.84 13.36 13.09
C TYR A 673 8.31 12.01 13.59
N ILE A 674 8.80 11.53 14.74
CA ILE A 674 8.34 10.29 15.37
C ILE A 674 6.88 10.43 15.84
N LEU A 675 6.57 11.47 16.64
CA LEU A 675 5.22 11.64 17.20
C LEU A 675 4.16 12.06 16.15
N ASN A 676 4.55 12.74 15.07
CA ASN A 676 3.67 12.98 13.91
C ASN A 676 3.46 11.75 13.01
N TYR A 677 4.19 10.66 13.24
CA TYR A 677 3.97 9.37 12.59
C TYR A 677 3.09 8.46 13.46
N ASN A 678 3.37 8.39 14.77
CA ASN A 678 2.51 7.76 15.76
C ASN A 678 2.77 8.37 17.15
N GLU A 679 1.73 8.93 17.77
CA GLU A 679 1.81 9.59 19.08
C GLU A 679 1.93 8.60 20.27
N ASP A 680 1.60 7.31 20.08
CA ASP A 680 1.79 6.25 21.07
C ASP A 680 3.24 5.78 21.23
N ILE A 681 4.17 6.27 20.39
CA ILE A 681 5.59 5.88 20.46
C ILE A 681 6.22 6.47 21.72
N LYS A 682 6.65 5.58 22.62
CA LYS A 682 7.32 5.96 23.86
C LYS A 682 8.79 6.18 23.58
N LEU A 683 9.23 7.43 23.73
CA LEU A 683 10.62 7.83 23.64
C LEU A 683 11.28 7.77 25.01
N ASP A 684 12.54 7.35 25.03
CA ASP A 684 13.41 7.37 26.21
C ASP A 684 13.74 8.83 26.61
N ASP A 685 14.23 9.04 27.85
CA ASP A 685 14.66 10.37 28.29
C ASP A 685 15.96 10.81 27.60
N ASP A 686 16.84 9.88 27.20
CA ASP A 686 18.04 10.17 26.40
C ASP A 686 17.76 9.97 24.89
N PRO A 687 17.90 11.02 24.05
CA PRO A 687 17.77 10.89 22.61
C PRO A 687 18.72 9.87 21.96
N ALA A 688 19.86 9.54 22.57
CA ALA A 688 20.75 8.48 22.10
C ALA A 688 20.03 7.13 21.96
N ASN A 689 19.05 6.86 22.83
CA ASN A 689 18.31 5.59 22.88
C ASN A 689 17.12 5.53 21.91
N TRP A 690 16.77 6.63 21.23
CA TRP A 690 15.55 6.71 20.41
C TRP A 690 15.59 5.90 19.11
N LEU A 691 16.77 5.75 18.49
CA LEU A 691 16.95 5.12 17.18
C LEU A 691 18.04 4.05 17.24
N GLU A 692 17.71 2.82 16.80
CA GLU A 692 18.66 1.70 16.75
C GLU A 692 18.41 0.86 15.49
N ILE A 693 19.39 0.73 14.60
CA ILE A 693 19.30 -0.14 13.43
C ILE A 693 19.42 -1.59 13.92
N ILE A 694 18.31 -2.34 13.85
CA ILE A 694 18.26 -3.75 14.29
C ILE A 694 18.85 -4.66 13.22
N SER A 695 18.59 -4.38 11.95
CA SER A 695 19.15 -5.15 10.83
C SER A 695 19.19 -4.36 9.52
N HIS A 696 20.16 -4.70 8.68
CA HIS A 696 20.33 -4.20 7.30
C HIS A 696 20.85 -5.30 6.37
N ASP A 697 20.67 -5.15 5.07
CA ASP A 697 21.10 -6.16 4.06
C ASP A 697 22.63 -6.19 3.78
N GLY A 698 23.41 -5.25 4.33
CA GLY A 698 24.85 -5.13 4.08
C GLY A 698 25.23 -4.67 2.67
N ALA A 699 24.31 -4.06 1.91
CA ALA A 699 24.54 -3.66 0.52
C ALA A 699 25.68 -2.64 0.31
N ARG A 700 26.09 -1.89 1.35
CA ARG A 700 27.19 -0.92 1.30
C ARG A 700 28.47 -1.46 1.93
N SER A 701 28.37 -2.10 3.10
CA SER A 701 29.47 -2.72 3.86
C SER A 701 28.92 -3.64 4.96
N GLU A 702 29.80 -4.33 5.69
CA GLU A 702 29.44 -5.16 6.86
C GLU A 702 28.62 -4.39 7.93
N ASN A 703 28.81 -3.07 8.04
CA ASN A 703 28.13 -2.19 9.00
C ASN A 703 27.20 -1.16 8.32
N CYS A 704 26.84 -1.36 7.05
CA CYS A 704 25.86 -0.50 6.36
C CYS A 704 25.17 -1.21 5.19
N GLY A 705 23.85 -1.09 5.14
CA GLY A 705 23.03 -1.58 4.03
C GLY A 705 21.67 -0.89 4.03
N TYR A 706 20.76 -1.33 3.16
CA TYR A 706 19.36 -0.99 3.26
C TYR A 706 18.81 -1.52 4.57
N VAL A 707 18.31 -0.61 5.41
CA VAL A 707 17.82 -0.89 6.76
C VAL A 707 16.52 -1.68 6.67
N ILE A 708 16.55 -2.93 7.08
CA ILE A 708 15.41 -3.84 7.05
C ILE A 708 14.52 -3.54 8.27
N LYS A 709 15.12 -3.37 9.46
CA LYS A 709 14.41 -3.02 10.71
C LYS A 709 15.17 -1.97 11.51
N ILE A 710 14.46 -0.97 12.00
CA ILE A 710 14.94 0.07 12.91
C ILE A 710 13.98 0.23 14.09
N ARG A 711 14.51 0.26 15.31
CA ARG A 711 13.77 0.62 16.52
C ARG A 711 13.60 2.14 16.56
N VAL A 712 12.40 2.57 16.90
CA VAL A 712 11.99 3.97 17.05
C VAL A 712 11.22 4.08 18.35
N GLY A 713 11.89 4.54 19.41
CA GLY A 713 11.36 4.47 20.78
C GLY A 713 11.14 3.02 21.24
N ASP A 714 9.90 2.71 21.63
CA ASP A 714 9.45 1.36 22.00
C ASP A 714 8.93 0.51 20.81
N LYS A 715 8.85 1.07 19.60
CA LYS A 715 8.36 0.36 18.40
C LYS A 715 9.50 -0.04 17.47
N THR A 716 9.24 -1.00 16.59
CA THR A 716 10.08 -1.28 15.41
C THR A 716 9.31 -0.86 14.15
N VAL A 717 10.02 -0.40 13.13
CA VAL A 717 9.49 -0.16 11.78
C VAL A 717 10.50 -0.62 10.72
N SER A 718 10.06 -0.86 9.49
CA SER A 718 11.00 -1.07 8.37
C SER A 718 11.74 0.22 8.00
N GLY A 719 12.98 0.12 7.53
CA GLY A 719 13.79 1.31 7.20
C GLY A 719 13.19 2.13 6.05
N ASN A 720 12.50 1.49 5.09
CA ASN A 720 11.79 2.22 4.04
C ASN A 720 10.51 2.92 4.57
N ASN A 721 9.80 2.35 5.56
CA ASN A 721 8.74 3.06 6.28
C ASN A 721 9.30 4.22 7.11
N PHE A 722 10.45 4.06 7.76
CA PHE A 722 11.14 5.14 8.47
C PHE A 722 11.51 6.30 7.54
N ARG A 723 12.12 6.01 6.39
CA ARG A 723 12.39 6.99 5.31
C ARG A 723 11.12 7.72 4.84
N ALA A 724 10.10 6.96 4.46
CA ALA A 724 8.95 7.48 3.70
C ALA A 724 7.86 8.10 4.59
N LYS A 725 7.59 7.52 5.76
CA LYS A 725 6.46 7.87 6.63
C LYS A 725 6.91 8.68 7.86
N VAL A 726 7.93 8.22 8.59
CA VAL A 726 8.48 8.95 9.76
C VAL A 726 9.20 10.22 9.30
N LEU A 727 10.25 10.07 8.50
CA LEU A 727 11.08 11.18 8.02
C LEU A 727 10.55 11.87 6.77
N LYS A 728 9.37 11.49 6.24
CA LYS A 728 8.70 12.12 5.09
C LYS A 728 9.66 12.47 3.93
N TYR A 729 10.49 11.50 3.54
CA TYR A 729 11.52 11.59 2.49
C TYR A 729 12.67 12.60 2.72
N LYS A 730 12.93 13.03 3.96
CA LYS A 730 14.12 13.85 4.30
C LYS A 730 15.45 13.14 4.00
N ILE A 731 15.48 11.79 4.04
CA ILE A 731 16.61 10.98 3.58
C ILE A 731 16.32 10.33 2.22
N ARG A 732 17.32 10.30 1.33
CA ARG A 732 17.12 9.96 -0.10
C ARG A 732 16.90 8.46 -0.35
N SER A 733 17.51 7.59 0.43
CA SER A 733 17.25 6.14 0.46
C SER A 733 17.03 5.68 1.91
N HIS A 734 16.81 4.38 2.10
CA HIS A 734 16.86 3.74 3.41
C HIS A 734 18.14 2.92 3.62
N CYS A 735 19.17 3.12 2.78
CA CYS A 735 20.52 2.64 3.04
C CYS A 735 21.30 3.75 3.75
N PHE A 736 21.49 3.61 5.07
CA PHE A 736 22.14 4.64 5.89
C PHE A 736 22.80 4.08 7.15
N THR A 737 23.70 4.87 7.73
CA THR A 737 24.04 4.80 9.16
C THR A 737 23.44 6.02 9.87
N VAL A 738 23.10 5.88 11.15
CA VAL A 738 22.64 6.99 12.00
C VAL A 738 23.48 7.05 13.27
N GLU A 739 23.78 8.26 13.73
CA GLU A 739 24.57 8.57 14.93
C GLU A 739 23.89 9.73 15.67
N TYR A 740 23.79 9.65 17.01
CA TYR A 740 23.34 10.79 17.83
C TYR A 740 24.55 11.55 18.37
N VAL A 741 24.56 12.86 18.14
CA VAL A 741 25.61 13.78 18.57
C VAL A 741 25.00 14.74 19.61
N PRO A 742 25.42 14.66 20.89
CA PRO A 742 25.06 15.64 21.91
C PRO A 742 25.46 17.07 21.53
N ALA A 743 24.88 18.05 22.23
CA ALA A 743 25.10 19.48 22.00
C ALA A 743 26.31 20.07 22.73
#